data_AF-A0AB74V4J8-F1
#
_entry.id   AF-A0AB74V4J8-F1
#
_cell.length_a   1.000
_cell.length_b   1.000
_cell.length_c   1.000
_cell.angle_alpha   90.00
_cell.angle_beta   90.00
_cell.angle_gamma   90.00
#
_symmetry.space_group_name_H-M   'P 1'
#
loop_
_entity.id
_entity.type
_entity.pdbx_description
1 polymer ?
#
loop_
_entity_poly.entity_id
_entity_poly.type
_entity_poly.pdbx_seq_one_letter_code
_entity_poly.pdbx_strand_id
1 'polypeptide(L)'
;MSSSQGVSRRIGGKGRNFARWALCIGIGWGGFTGSHAATLDPAMLPRIEAATFEVVQAKPVDDPLSYEKPLPLDLLPFQERTDKYHSIGTAFAIGPNRYVTAGHVLLAGAGSLWGAPELRDSQGHVYAIDKIERYSLRKDFVVFSLASPPSVKPLPVDTRPALNQVVYAVGNALGTGIVIRDGLYTSNTPEQQDGSWNWMRFSAAASPGNSGGPLLDRNGKLIGVVLAKSANENLNYALPISEVLNAPAHQAIIDSRLVYQLDIFQAVENGTFKAQFALPLGLDAFYRAFLDRTNANADTMLKTLLARESANLFPDGPGSLRLLHQRTKLNAFPSLIMRGAEGEWSRVGEASSHYTLSGNGYVDAGAIGRNGLFHLRRPDGFDAETYYRDARARMDLLAQTGMFRRAVAGENIKITSFGKPVQESVHEDRWGRPWHVSVWALPYANALGVVYSLPVPDGSVMLTRMTSPASLHDTRLDMDQLSGFIHATYEGTLAQWTGYLKNAKLKPAVFKDIRIDFDYGHRFSYASPRVAFSYGPEVQEITPDNMLWLGFRFFLSDGKPVWDVGIVNVWKDSTSDNQENVDIQRYMAPPPNLDKDMSSRWQQLVQRQFPFNAVARPENGLMKIDAVATPAPGDGKPSVLYTAFYGVAGTSSQARMKHQLDLLMKNLRIKER
;
A
#
# COMPACT_ATOMS: atom_id res chain seq x y z
N MET A 1 6.26 -11.01 -3.00
CA MET A 1 4.84 -11.36 -3.16
C MET A 1 4.52 -12.53 -2.24
N SER A 2 3.81 -12.30 -1.15
CA SER A 2 3.27 -13.35 -0.27
C SER A 2 1.85 -12.94 0.10
N SER A 3 0.88 -13.40 -0.68
CA SER A 3 -0.55 -13.23 -0.41
C SER A 3 -1.03 -14.42 0.41
N SER A 4 -1.22 -14.24 1.72
CA SER A 4 -1.92 -15.19 2.57
C SER A 4 -3.43 -14.98 2.43
N GLN A 5 -4.08 -15.79 1.58
CA GLN A 5 -5.54 -15.92 1.63
C GLN A 5 -5.90 -17.09 2.54
N GLY A 6 -6.48 -16.76 3.69
CA GLY A 6 -7.09 -17.71 4.61
C GLY A 6 -8.38 -18.27 4.02
N VAL A 7 -8.49 -19.59 3.95
CA VAL A 7 -9.75 -20.30 3.68
C VAL A 7 -10.21 -20.94 4.98
N SER A 8 -11.24 -20.34 5.57
CA SER A 8 -12.05 -20.92 6.63
C SER A 8 -12.99 -21.97 6.03
N ARG A 9 -12.90 -23.23 6.47
CA ARG A 9 -13.96 -24.23 6.26
C ARG A 9 -14.45 -24.75 7.61
N ARG A 10 -15.72 -24.44 7.88
CA ARG A 10 -16.53 -24.98 8.98
C ARG A 10 -16.65 -26.50 8.85
N ILE A 11 -16.37 -27.21 9.93
CA ILE A 11 -16.71 -28.63 10.12
C ILE A 11 -17.95 -28.66 11.01
N GLY A 12 -19.03 -29.25 10.51
CA GLY A 12 -20.22 -29.60 11.28
C GLY A 12 -20.47 -31.10 11.15
N GLY A 13 -20.63 -31.79 12.27
CA GLY A 13 -21.04 -33.20 12.30
C GLY A 13 -20.57 -33.94 13.55
N LYS A 14 -21.33 -33.83 14.64
CA LYS A 14 -21.19 -34.67 15.84
C LYS A 14 -21.72 -36.08 15.55
N GLY A 15 -21.03 -37.11 16.06
CA GLY A 15 -21.71 -38.15 16.84
C GLY A 15 -21.37 -39.62 16.57
N ARG A 16 -20.72 -40.21 17.59
CA ARG A 16 -20.95 -41.55 18.19
C ARG A 16 -20.08 -42.76 17.78
N ASN A 17 -19.28 -43.15 18.77
CA ASN A 17 -19.17 -44.48 19.40
C ASN A 17 -18.21 -45.55 18.83
N PHE A 18 -17.08 -45.67 19.55
CA PHE A 18 -16.45 -46.90 20.09
C PHE A 18 -17.00 -48.27 19.65
N ALA A 19 -16.13 -49.13 19.11
CA ALA A 19 -15.75 -50.41 19.73
C ALA A 19 -14.56 -51.10 19.00
N ARG A 20 -13.71 -51.70 19.84
CA ARG A 20 -12.59 -52.66 19.66
C ARG A 20 -12.65 -53.59 18.44
N TRP A 21 -11.50 -54.05 17.92
CA TRP A 21 -11.06 -55.46 17.96
C TRP A 21 -9.63 -55.69 17.44
N ALA A 22 -8.93 -56.54 18.21
CA ALA A 22 -7.78 -57.43 17.95
C ALA A 22 -6.50 -56.98 17.23
N LEU A 23 -5.44 -57.04 18.02
CA LEU A 23 -4.03 -57.24 17.67
C LEU A 23 -3.82 -58.71 17.25
N CYS A 24 -3.29 -58.96 16.04
CA CYS A 24 -2.71 -60.25 15.66
C CYS A 24 -1.20 -60.07 15.51
N ILE A 25 -0.46 -60.69 16.42
CA ILE A 25 1.00 -60.79 16.42
C ILE A 25 1.38 -61.92 15.45
N GLY A 26 1.97 -61.56 14.31
CA GLY A 26 2.65 -62.48 13.41
C GLY A 26 4.16 -62.30 13.56
N ILE A 27 4.82 -63.28 14.18
CA ILE A 27 6.28 -63.37 14.28
C ILE A 27 6.81 -63.82 12.92
N GLY A 28 7.46 -62.91 12.21
CA GLY A 28 8.25 -63.19 11.01
C GLY A 28 9.71 -62.84 11.27
N TRP A 29 10.55 -63.86 11.44
CA TRP A 29 12.01 -63.73 11.37
C TRP A 29 12.41 -63.42 9.92
N GLY A 30 12.67 -62.15 9.65
CA GLY A 30 13.38 -61.68 8.47
C GLY A 30 14.50 -60.77 8.95
N GLY A 31 15.74 -61.04 8.52
CA GLY A 31 16.89 -60.23 8.90
C GLY A 31 16.66 -58.75 8.60
N PHE A 32 16.60 -57.95 9.65
CA PHE A 32 16.67 -56.50 9.52
C PHE A 32 18.10 -56.17 9.10
N THR A 33 18.34 -55.99 7.79
CA THR A 33 19.40 -55.08 7.37
C THR A 33 18.98 -53.72 7.91
N GLY A 34 19.60 -53.29 9.00
CA GLY A 34 19.41 -51.94 9.52
C GLY A 34 19.67 -50.97 8.39
N SER A 35 18.64 -50.29 7.91
CA SER A 35 18.81 -49.07 7.14
C SER A 35 19.46 -48.08 8.08
N HIS A 36 20.80 -48.05 8.12
CA HIS A 36 21.51 -46.95 8.74
C HIS A 36 21.06 -45.70 8.01
N ALA A 37 20.33 -44.82 8.71
CA ALA A 37 20.25 -43.43 8.29
C ALA A 37 21.69 -42.99 8.04
N ALA A 38 22.00 -42.54 6.83
CA ALA A 38 23.34 -42.10 6.47
C ALA A 38 23.64 -40.83 7.29
N THR A 39 24.14 -41.02 8.50
CA THR A 39 24.63 -39.94 9.34
C THR A 39 25.91 -39.42 8.70
N LEU A 40 25.98 -38.11 8.52
CA LEU A 40 27.21 -37.43 8.11
C LEU A 40 28.36 -37.90 9.01
N ASP A 41 29.54 -38.18 8.44
CA ASP A 41 30.72 -38.53 9.22
C ASP A 41 30.99 -37.43 10.27
N PRO A 42 30.94 -37.73 11.58
CA PRO A 42 31.14 -36.74 12.63
C PRO A 42 32.48 -35.99 12.51
N ALA A 43 33.50 -36.60 11.89
CA ALA A 43 34.79 -35.95 11.64
C ALA A 43 34.70 -34.76 10.67
N MET A 44 33.62 -34.66 9.89
CA MET A 44 33.40 -33.57 8.93
C MET A 44 32.75 -32.34 9.58
N LEU A 45 32.08 -32.50 10.73
CA LEU A 45 31.35 -31.42 11.39
C LEU A 45 32.22 -30.19 11.69
N PRO A 46 33.42 -30.30 12.29
CA PRO A 46 34.22 -29.12 12.62
C PRO A 46 34.62 -28.32 11.38
N ARG A 47 34.84 -29.01 10.24
CA ARG A 47 35.19 -28.36 8.97
C ARG A 47 33.99 -27.63 8.37
N ILE A 48 32.81 -28.24 8.42
CA ILE A 48 31.58 -27.64 7.90
C ILE A 48 31.19 -26.43 8.74
N GLU A 49 31.28 -26.55 10.06
CA GLU A 49 31.00 -25.46 10.98
C GLU A 49 31.97 -24.29 10.79
N ALA A 50 33.28 -24.56 10.70
CA ALA A 50 34.26 -23.50 10.47
C ALA A 50 34.12 -22.80 9.11
N ALA A 51 33.54 -23.48 8.11
CA ALA A 51 33.35 -22.93 6.77
C ALA A 51 31.98 -22.29 6.53
N THR A 52 31.05 -22.40 7.49
CA THR A 52 29.68 -21.91 7.35
C THR A 52 29.41 -20.82 8.37
N PHE A 53 28.77 -19.75 7.93
CA PHE A 53 28.53 -18.54 8.68
C PHE A 53 27.05 -18.21 8.66
N GLU A 54 26.57 -17.61 9.73
CA GLU A 54 25.29 -16.92 9.71
C GLU A 54 25.46 -15.55 9.07
N VAL A 55 24.50 -15.13 8.25
CA VAL A 55 24.40 -13.74 7.81
C VAL A 55 23.49 -13.00 8.77
N VAL A 56 24.01 -11.94 9.37
CA VAL A 56 23.35 -11.19 10.43
C VAL A 56 23.25 -9.71 10.09
N GLN A 57 22.23 -9.03 10.60
CA GLN A 57 22.15 -7.57 10.62
C GLN A 57 21.96 -7.09 12.05
N ALA A 58 22.69 -6.06 12.46
CA ALA A 58 22.56 -5.50 13.80
C ALA A 58 21.13 -4.95 13.99
N LYS A 59 20.50 -5.30 15.12
CA LYS A 59 19.19 -4.76 15.50
C LYS A 59 19.28 -3.25 15.65
N PRO A 60 18.21 -2.51 15.30
CA PRO A 60 18.18 -1.08 15.54
C PRO A 60 18.24 -0.83 17.05
N VAL A 61 19.13 0.08 17.46
CA VAL A 61 19.30 0.47 18.88
C VAL A 61 18.31 1.56 19.29
N ASP A 62 17.80 2.32 18.31
CA ASP A 62 16.83 3.38 18.50
C ASP A 62 15.48 2.97 17.90
N ASP A 63 14.42 3.06 18.70
CA ASP A 63 13.03 2.94 18.23
C ASP A 63 12.35 4.31 18.33
N PRO A 64 12.04 4.98 17.20
CA PRO A 64 11.40 6.29 17.24
C PRO A 64 9.95 6.23 17.72
N LEU A 65 9.35 5.04 17.82
CA LEU A 65 7.98 4.85 18.25
C LEU A 65 7.84 4.95 19.77
N SER A 66 6.71 5.45 20.20
CA SER A 66 6.24 5.38 21.59
C SER A 66 5.10 4.37 21.71
N TYR A 67 5.00 3.72 22.87
CA TYR A 67 4.02 2.67 23.14
C TYR A 67 3.21 3.01 24.38
N GLU A 68 1.99 2.45 24.50
CA GLU A 68 1.11 2.70 25.65
C GLU A 68 1.67 2.15 26.97
N LYS A 69 2.54 1.12 26.87
CA LYS A 69 3.27 0.51 27.99
C LYS A 69 4.61 -0.03 27.46
N PRO A 70 5.60 -0.28 28.33
CA PRO A 70 6.84 -0.95 27.93
C PRO A 70 6.54 -2.24 27.16
N LEU A 71 7.31 -2.51 26.10
CA LEU A 71 7.18 -3.74 25.33
C LEU A 71 7.59 -4.93 26.21
N PRO A 72 6.85 -6.06 26.18
CA PRO A 72 7.16 -7.26 26.96
C PRO A 72 8.29 -8.06 26.31
N LEU A 73 9.43 -7.41 26.07
CA LEU A 73 10.58 -8.02 25.40
C LEU A 73 11.15 -9.18 26.22
N ASP A 74 10.95 -9.16 27.54
CA ASP A 74 11.36 -10.22 28.48
C ASP A 74 10.62 -11.55 28.30
N LEU A 75 9.45 -11.52 27.66
CA LEU A 75 8.68 -12.72 27.31
C LEU A 75 9.15 -13.36 26.00
N LEU A 76 9.97 -12.68 25.20
CA LEU A 76 10.58 -13.28 24.02
C LEU A 76 11.57 -14.37 24.42
N PRO A 77 11.77 -15.41 23.58
CA PRO A 77 12.83 -16.38 23.78
C PRO A 77 14.17 -15.70 24.10
N PHE A 78 14.92 -16.24 25.08
CA PHE A 78 16.15 -15.62 25.59
C PHE A 78 17.09 -15.19 24.47
N GLN A 79 17.27 -16.04 23.46
CA GLN A 79 18.09 -15.77 22.30
C GLN A 79 17.59 -14.59 21.45
N GLU A 80 16.29 -14.54 21.14
CA GLU A 80 15.71 -13.43 20.39
C GLU A 80 15.85 -12.10 21.14
N ARG A 81 15.70 -12.10 22.46
CA ARG A 81 15.81 -10.89 23.29
C ARG A 81 17.25 -10.39 23.42
N THR A 82 18.20 -11.29 23.62
CA THR A 82 19.57 -10.92 24.03
C THR A 82 20.57 -10.83 22.88
N ASP A 83 20.25 -11.46 21.75
CA ASP A 83 21.10 -11.35 20.56
C ASP A 83 21.06 -9.92 20.01
N LYS A 84 22.22 -9.37 19.70
CA LYS A 84 22.36 -8.02 19.10
C LYS A 84 21.93 -8.00 17.63
N TYR A 85 21.71 -9.16 17.02
CA TYR A 85 21.49 -9.28 15.60
C TYR A 85 20.17 -9.99 15.25
N HIS A 86 19.65 -9.65 14.07
CA HIS A 86 18.68 -10.47 13.36
C HIS A 86 19.41 -11.43 12.41
N SER A 87 19.05 -12.70 12.46
CA SER A 87 19.47 -13.70 11.47
C SER A 87 18.71 -13.48 10.17
N ILE A 88 19.42 -13.30 9.06
CA ILE A 88 18.80 -13.05 7.74
C ILE A 88 19.17 -14.11 6.69
N GLY A 89 20.13 -14.99 6.99
CA GLY A 89 20.49 -16.09 6.11
C GLY A 89 21.77 -16.81 6.54
N THR A 90 22.35 -17.57 5.63
CA THR A 90 23.61 -18.32 5.81
C THR A 90 24.57 -17.98 4.66
N ALA A 91 25.87 -17.99 4.94
CA ALA A 91 26.94 -17.90 3.95
C ALA A 91 27.99 -18.98 4.19
N PHE A 92 28.88 -19.21 3.23
CA PHE A 92 29.96 -20.19 3.40
C PHE A 92 31.20 -19.85 2.57
N ALA A 93 32.36 -20.36 3.01
CA ALA A 93 33.64 -20.14 2.37
C ALA A 93 33.88 -21.09 1.18
N ILE A 94 34.27 -20.54 0.03
CA ILE A 94 34.63 -21.28 -1.20
C ILE A 94 36.10 -21.12 -1.61
N GLY A 95 36.85 -20.26 -0.93
CA GLY A 95 38.27 -20.03 -1.20
C GLY A 95 38.91 -19.07 -0.19
N PRO A 96 40.19 -18.73 -0.38
CA PRO A 96 40.87 -17.72 0.43
C PRO A 96 40.13 -16.38 0.36
N ASN A 97 39.62 -15.91 1.51
CA ASN A 97 38.80 -14.70 1.64
C ASN A 97 37.67 -14.59 0.60
N ARG A 98 37.00 -15.71 0.28
CA ARG A 98 35.90 -15.74 -0.68
C ARG A 98 34.71 -16.51 -0.12
N TYR A 99 33.59 -15.81 -0.01
CA TYR A 99 32.37 -16.30 0.60
C TYR A 99 31.20 -16.18 -0.36
N VAL A 100 30.20 -17.04 -0.19
CA VAL A 100 28.98 -17.07 -1.00
C VAL A 100 27.76 -17.00 -0.08
N THR A 101 26.74 -16.23 -0.48
CA THR A 101 25.38 -16.34 0.05
C THR A 101 24.38 -16.13 -1.10
N ALA A 102 23.09 -16.24 -0.81
CA ALA A 102 22.03 -15.94 -1.77
C ALA A 102 21.94 -14.43 -2.02
N GLY A 103 21.59 -14.03 -3.24
CA GLY A 103 21.50 -12.63 -3.63
C GLY A 103 20.44 -11.88 -2.81
N HIS A 104 19.28 -12.50 -2.57
CA HIS A 104 18.21 -11.91 -1.77
C HIS A 104 18.58 -11.73 -0.29
N VAL A 105 19.46 -12.58 0.27
CA VAL A 105 19.96 -12.43 1.65
C VAL A 105 20.77 -11.15 1.75
N LEU A 106 21.69 -10.90 0.82
CA LEU A 106 22.42 -9.64 0.79
C LEU A 106 21.47 -8.45 0.58
N LEU A 107 20.54 -8.54 -0.37
CA LEU A 107 19.62 -7.44 -0.69
C LEU A 107 18.67 -7.06 0.45
N ALA A 108 18.49 -7.89 1.48
CA ALA A 108 17.78 -7.49 2.71
C ALA A 108 18.43 -6.26 3.39
N GLY A 109 19.73 -6.05 3.17
CA GLY A 109 20.48 -4.88 3.63
C GLY A 109 20.33 -3.63 2.77
N ALA A 110 19.76 -3.70 1.57
CA ALA A 110 19.66 -2.56 0.67
C ALA A 110 18.70 -1.50 1.24
N GLY A 111 19.25 -0.36 1.66
CA GLY A 111 18.49 0.74 2.29
C GLY A 111 17.89 0.38 3.66
N SER A 112 18.28 -0.75 4.26
CA SER A 112 17.71 -1.29 5.49
C SER A 112 17.75 -0.28 6.65
N LEU A 113 16.76 -0.37 7.54
CA LEU A 113 16.74 0.32 8.84
C LEU A 113 17.53 -0.42 9.93
N TRP A 114 18.17 -1.53 9.58
CA TRP A 114 19.06 -2.32 10.43
C TRP A 114 20.52 -2.08 10.06
N GLY A 115 21.46 -2.66 10.82
CA GLY A 115 22.87 -2.64 10.47
C GLY A 115 23.18 -3.31 9.12
N ALA A 116 24.34 -3.02 8.55
CA ALA A 116 24.81 -3.70 7.34
C ALA A 116 24.87 -5.24 7.56
N PRO A 117 24.64 -6.06 6.52
CA PRO A 117 24.87 -7.49 6.60
C PRO A 117 26.33 -7.84 6.92
N GLU A 118 26.52 -8.73 7.88
CA GLU A 118 27.82 -9.24 8.35
C GLU A 118 27.79 -10.76 8.48
N LEU A 119 28.96 -11.40 8.56
CA LEU A 119 29.07 -12.83 8.83
C LEU A 119 29.36 -13.10 10.30
N ARG A 120 28.62 -14.02 10.91
CA ARG A 120 28.86 -14.50 12.27
C ARG A 120 29.26 -15.98 12.25
N ASP A 121 30.39 -16.31 12.90
CA ASP A 121 30.86 -17.69 13.05
C ASP A 121 30.17 -18.43 14.21
N SER A 122 30.50 -19.72 14.39
CA SER A 122 29.95 -20.54 15.47
C SER A 122 30.45 -20.16 16.87
N GLN A 123 31.51 -19.36 16.96
CA GLN A 123 32.04 -18.79 18.20
C GLN A 123 31.43 -17.41 18.53
N GLY A 124 30.62 -16.84 17.63
CA GLY A 124 29.97 -15.55 17.77
C GLY A 124 30.80 -14.35 17.32
N HIS A 125 31.98 -14.55 16.71
CA HIS A 125 32.73 -13.45 16.10
C HIS A 125 32.01 -12.95 14.84
N VAL A 126 32.02 -11.64 14.66
CA VAL A 126 31.33 -10.97 13.56
C VAL A 126 32.35 -10.33 12.62
N TYR A 127 32.14 -10.51 11.33
CA TYR A 127 33.04 -10.10 10.26
C TYR A 127 32.29 -9.26 9.23
N ALA A 128 32.73 -8.01 9.05
CA ALA A 128 32.17 -7.11 8.06
C ALA A 128 32.49 -7.58 6.63
N ILE A 129 31.50 -7.47 5.75
CA ILE A 129 31.66 -7.63 4.30
C ILE A 129 32.51 -6.47 3.77
N ASP A 130 33.56 -6.77 3.02
CA ASP A 130 34.44 -5.77 2.39
C ASP A 130 33.95 -5.48 0.96
N LYS A 131 34.16 -6.42 0.04
CA LYS A 131 33.88 -6.21 -1.38
C LYS A 131 32.97 -7.27 -1.96
N ILE A 132 32.00 -6.84 -2.75
CA ILE A 132 31.20 -7.70 -3.61
C ILE A 132 32.01 -8.00 -4.86
N GLU A 133 32.32 -9.27 -5.12
CA GLU A 133 33.19 -9.72 -6.23
C GLU A 133 32.40 -10.20 -7.46
N ARG A 134 31.25 -10.86 -7.21
CA ARG A 134 30.34 -11.39 -8.25
C ARG A 134 28.92 -11.30 -7.75
N TYR A 135 27.98 -10.97 -8.62
CA TYR A 135 26.58 -10.93 -8.26
C TYR A 135 25.70 -11.33 -9.45
N SER A 136 24.66 -12.13 -9.19
CA SER A 136 23.62 -12.40 -10.18
C SER A 136 22.25 -12.35 -9.52
N LEU A 137 21.40 -11.42 -9.96
CA LEU A 137 20.01 -11.35 -9.48
C LEU A 137 19.22 -12.61 -9.91
N ARG A 138 19.39 -13.04 -11.17
CA ARG A 138 18.64 -14.16 -11.74
C ARG A 138 19.01 -15.52 -11.14
N LYS A 139 20.32 -15.73 -10.93
CA LYS A 139 20.84 -16.94 -10.28
C LYS A 139 20.80 -16.85 -8.76
N ASP A 140 20.40 -15.69 -8.23
CA ASP A 140 20.22 -15.43 -6.80
C ASP A 140 21.46 -15.78 -5.95
N PHE A 141 22.63 -15.31 -6.35
CA PHE A 141 23.84 -15.46 -5.55
C PHE A 141 24.68 -14.17 -5.51
N VAL A 142 25.50 -14.09 -4.47
CA VAL A 142 26.60 -13.14 -4.37
C VAL A 142 27.87 -13.84 -3.92
N VAL A 143 29.01 -13.40 -4.45
CA VAL A 143 30.35 -13.74 -3.97
C VAL A 143 31.00 -12.48 -3.42
N PHE A 144 31.58 -12.55 -2.22
CA PHE A 144 32.17 -11.40 -1.55
C PHE A 144 33.39 -11.76 -0.69
N SER A 145 34.18 -10.75 -0.35
CA SER A 145 35.27 -10.82 0.62
C SER A 145 34.86 -10.23 1.98
N LEU A 146 35.61 -10.55 3.02
CA LEU A 146 35.52 -9.93 4.34
C LEU A 146 36.69 -8.98 4.56
N ALA A 147 36.47 -7.95 5.38
CA ALA A 147 37.51 -6.97 5.73
C ALA A 147 38.62 -7.59 6.60
N SER A 148 38.21 -8.44 7.55
CA SER A 148 39.09 -9.14 8.49
C SER A 148 38.75 -10.63 8.49
N PRO A 149 39.08 -11.40 7.43
CA PRO A 149 38.62 -12.77 7.29
C PRO A 149 39.23 -13.71 8.34
N PRO A 150 38.46 -14.67 8.88
CA PRO A 150 39.03 -15.76 9.67
C PRO A 150 39.85 -16.71 8.80
N SER A 151 40.78 -17.44 9.43
CA SER A 151 41.51 -18.53 8.77
C SER A 151 40.63 -19.77 8.64
N VAL A 152 40.07 -19.97 7.45
CA VAL A 152 39.09 -21.03 7.18
C VAL A 152 39.52 -21.86 5.98
N LYS A 153 39.45 -23.18 6.12
CA LYS A 153 39.60 -24.09 4.98
C LYS A 153 38.27 -24.16 4.23
N PRO A 154 38.22 -23.85 2.92
CA PRO A 154 36.98 -23.90 2.17
C PRO A 154 36.44 -25.34 2.08
N LEU A 155 35.13 -25.44 1.83
CA LEU A 155 34.48 -26.72 1.57
C LEU A 155 35.04 -27.32 0.26
N PRO A 156 35.31 -28.63 0.22
CA PRO A 156 35.70 -29.28 -1.03
C PRO A 156 34.51 -29.24 -2.00
N VAL A 157 34.74 -29.06 -3.29
CA VAL A 157 33.65 -28.90 -4.28
C VAL A 157 33.43 -30.19 -5.07
N ASP A 158 32.17 -30.50 -5.34
CA ASP A 158 31.78 -31.43 -6.40
C ASP A 158 30.82 -30.73 -7.38
N THR A 159 31.26 -30.57 -8.64
CA THR A 159 30.49 -29.90 -9.69
C THR A 159 29.63 -30.86 -10.52
N ARG A 160 29.71 -32.17 -10.25
CA ARG A 160 28.96 -33.21 -11.00
C ARG A 160 28.24 -34.18 -10.03
N PRO A 161 27.38 -33.66 -9.13
CA PRO A 161 26.62 -34.50 -8.21
C PRO A 161 25.66 -35.43 -8.96
N ALA A 162 25.52 -36.67 -8.48
CA ALA A 162 24.56 -37.63 -9.02
C ALA A 162 23.18 -37.50 -8.35
N LEU A 163 22.11 -37.71 -9.10
CA LEU A 163 20.75 -37.80 -8.54
C LEU A 163 20.61 -38.97 -7.57
N ASN A 164 19.62 -38.88 -6.69
CA ASN A 164 19.28 -39.86 -5.65
C ASN A 164 20.39 -40.10 -4.61
N GLN A 165 21.38 -39.20 -4.52
CA GLN A 165 22.36 -39.23 -3.45
C GLN A 165 21.85 -38.50 -2.19
N VAL A 166 22.37 -38.91 -1.03
CA VAL A 166 22.17 -38.20 0.22
C VAL A 166 22.81 -36.83 0.13
N VAL A 167 22.07 -35.82 0.58
CA VAL A 167 22.54 -34.44 0.68
C VAL A 167 22.23 -33.86 2.05
N TYR A 168 23.04 -32.89 2.44
CA TYR A 168 22.86 -32.14 3.68
C TYR A 168 22.70 -30.67 3.38
N ALA A 169 21.58 -30.09 3.79
CA ALA A 169 21.39 -28.65 3.81
C ALA A 169 21.93 -28.11 5.13
N VAL A 170 22.92 -27.24 5.03
CA VAL A 170 23.54 -26.60 6.20
C VAL A 170 23.09 -25.16 6.27
N GLY A 171 22.62 -24.74 7.43
CA GLY A 171 22.20 -23.36 7.65
C GLY A 171 22.09 -23.04 9.12
N ASN A 172 22.08 -21.76 9.48
CA ASN A 172 21.74 -21.37 10.84
C ASN A 172 20.22 -21.21 10.96
N ALA A 173 19.59 -22.00 11.83
CA ALA A 173 18.16 -21.92 12.09
C ALA A 173 17.88 -20.80 13.09
N LEU A 174 17.63 -19.58 12.61
CA LEU A 174 17.13 -18.46 13.43
C LEU A 174 18.00 -18.15 14.66
N GLY A 175 19.33 -18.27 14.51
CA GLY A 175 20.31 -17.98 15.55
C GLY A 175 20.67 -19.18 16.43
N THR A 176 19.99 -20.33 16.36
CA THR A 176 20.24 -21.48 17.26
C THR A 176 21.55 -22.24 17.00
N GLY A 177 22.38 -21.76 16.07
CA GLY A 177 23.63 -22.39 15.66
C GLY A 177 23.50 -23.12 14.32
N ILE A 178 24.61 -23.67 13.83
CA ILE A 178 24.67 -24.39 12.56
C ILE A 178 23.86 -25.68 12.67
N VAL A 179 22.81 -25.77 11.86
CA VAL A 179 21.92 -26.94 11.76
C VAL A 179 22.18 -27.63 10.44
N ILE A 180 22.38 -28.93 10.52
CA ILE A 180 22.57 -29.81 9.37
C ILE A 180 21.33 -30.70 9.26
N ARG A 181 20.70 -30.69 8.09
CA ARG A 181 19.51 -31.50 7.80
C ARG A 181 19.76 -32.38 6.60
N ASP A 182 19.49 -33.66 6.73
CA ASP A 182 19.68 -34.65 5.67
C ASP A 182 18.44 -34.76 4.76
N GLY A 183 18.67 -35.29 3.57
CA GLY A 183 17.65 -35.62 2.57
C GLY A 183 18.29 -36.17 1.32
N LEU A 184 17.59 -36.08 0.19
CA LEU A 184 18.02 -36.59 -1.11
C LEU A 184 18.05 -35.48 -2.15
N TYR A 185 19.04 -35.51 -3.05
CA TYR A 185 19.01 -34.75 -4.30
C TYR A 185 18.10 -35.49 -5.29
N THR A 186 16.85 -35.04 -5.41
CA THR A 186 15.77 -35.84 -6.01
C THR A 186 15.69 -35.68 -7.51
N SER A 187 15.86 -34.46 -8.02
CA SER A 187 15.63 -34.14 -9.43
C SER A 187 16.20 -32.77 -9.79
N ASN A 188 16.11 -32.43 -11.07
CA ASN A 188 16.40 -31.11 -11.59
C ASN A 188 15.13 -30.48 -12.16
N THR A 189 15.07 -29.16 -12.20
CA THR A 189 14.07 -28.44 -12.98
C THR A 189 14.73 -27.27 -13.71
N PRO A 190 14.38 -27.00 -14.97
CA PRO A 190 14.87 -25.82 -15.66
C PRO A 190 14.50 -24.54 -14.91
N GLU A 191 15.36 -23.52 -15.02
CA GLU A 191 15.00 -22.17 -14.58
C GLU A 191 13.83 -21.60 -15.39
N GLN A 192 13.02 -20.77 -14.74
CA GLN A 192 11.69 -20.36 -15.18
C GLN A 192 11.66 -19.42 -16.40
N GLN A 193 12.71 -18.62 -16.63
CA GLN A 193 12.72 -17.62 -17.70
C GLN A 193 13.07 -18.25 -19.05
N ASP A 194 14.17 -18.99 -19.16
CA ASP A 194 14.58 -19.61 -20.44
C ASP A 194 15.25 -20.99 -20.30
N GLY A 195 15.32 -21.55 -19.09
CA GLY A 195 15.95 -22.84 -18.86
C GLY A 195 17.48 -22.85 -19.06
N SER A 196 18.14 -21.69 -18.99
CA SER A 196 19.61 -21.58 -19.17
C SER A 196 20.44 -22.34 -18.13
N TRP A 197 19.85 -22.72 -17.00
CA TRP A 197 20.40 -23.70 -16.07
C TRP A 197 19.28 -24.55 -15.46
N ASN A 198 19.69 -25.56 -14.69
CA ASN A 198 18.77 -26.36 -13.89
C ASN A 198 18.93 -26.04 -12.41
N TRP A 199 17.82 -25.78 -11.72
CA TRP A 199 17.74 -25.79 -10.28
C TRP A 199 17.83 -27.22 -9.76
N MET A 200 18.64 -27.45 -8.72
CA MET A 200 18.67 -28.71 -8.00
C MET A 200 17.46 -28.78 -7.07
N ARG A 201 16.68 -29.86 -7.14
CA ARG A 201 15.59 -30.14 -6.19
C ARG A 201 16.04 -31.17 -5.17
N PHE A 202 15.80 -30.88 -3.89
CA PHE A 202 16.20 -31.77 -2.80
C PHE A 202 15.15 -31.85 -1.69
N SER A 203 15.16 -32.94 -0.91
CA SER A 203 14.16 -33.20 0.14
C SER A 203 14.60 -32.81 1.56
N ALA A 204 15.88 -32.49 1.77
CA ALA A 204 16.36 -32.05 3.08
C ALA A 204 15.61 -30.80 3.53
N ALA A 205 15.09 -30.78 4.75
CA ALA A 205 14.18 -29.73 5.19
C ALA A 205 14.87 -28.35 5.21
N ALA A 206 14.42 -27.39 4.41
CA ALA A 206 14.85 -26.00 4.50
C ALA A 206 13.79 -25.13 5.22
N SER A 207 14.26 -24.26 6.10
CA SER A 207 13.46 -23.22 6.76
C SER A 207 14.12 -21.85 6.53
N PRO A 208 13.39 -20.74 6.75
CA PRO A 208 14.01 -19.42 6.82
C PRO A 208 15.26 -19.45 7.71
N GLY A 209 16.36 -18.86 7.24
CA GLY A 209 17.70 -18.97 7.84
C GLY A 209 18.68 -19.86 7.06
N ASN A 210 18.19 -20.92 6.38
CA ASN A 210 19.06 -21.79 5.56
C ASN A 210 19.40 -21.20 4.19
N SER A 211 18.67 -20.19 3.74
CA SER A 211 18.91 -19.51 2.47
C SER A 211 20.32 -18.92 2.42
N GLY A 212 21.02 -19.16 1.30
CA GLY A 212 22.42 -18.84 1.09
C GLY A 212 23.41 -19.88 1.62
N GLY A 213 22.96 -20.87 2.40
CA GLY A 213 23.82 -21.92 2.97
C GLY A 213 24.26 -22.99 1.97
N PRO A 214 25.28 -23.81 2.31
CA PRO A 214 25.77 -24.82 1.41
C PRO A 214 24.87 -26.06 1.41
N LEU A 215 24.63 -26.61 0.21
CA LEU A 215 24.13 -27.96 0.01
C LEU A 215 25.35 -28.88 -0.19
N LEU A 216 25.48 -29.91 0.65
CA LEU A 216 26.60 -30.83 0.66
C LEU A 216 26.19 -32.23 0.20
N ASP A 217 27.10 -32.98 -0.44
CA ASP A 217 26.94 -34.42 -0.69
C ASP A 217 27.25 -35.24 0.58
N ARG A 218 27.11 -36.57 0.47
CA ARG A 218 27.41 -37.51 1.56
C ARG A 218 28.86 -37.45 2.11
N ASN A 219 29.78 -36.91 1.33
CA ASN A 219 31.21 -36.78 1.67
C ASN A 219 31.56 -35.36 2.15
N GLY A 220 30.56 -34.52 2.43
CA GLY A 220 30.74 -33.12 2.83
C GLY A 220 31.28 -32.22 1.72
N LYS A 221 31.15 -32.62 0.45
CA LYS A 221 31.51 -31.76 -0.69
C LYS A 221 30.36 -30.84 -1.05
N LEU A 222 30.67 -29.58 -1.26
CA LEU A 222 29.76 -28.55 -1.71
C LEU A 222 29.29 -28.84 -3.14
N ILE A 223 27.96 -28.91 -3.31
CA ILE A 223 27.31 -29.16 -4.60
C ILE A 223 26.36 -28.02 -5.03
N GLY A 224 25.93 -27.16 -4.10
CA GLY A 224 25.05 -26.03 -4.43
C GLY A 224 24.83 -25.01 -3.30
N VAL A 225 24.13 -23.93 -3.64
CA VAL A 225 23.68 -22.87 -2.72
C VAL A 225 22.18 -23.04 -2.46
N VAL A 226 21.76 -23.22 -1.22
CA VAL A 226 20.34 -23.32 -0.86
C VAL A 226 19.66 -21.97 -1.04
N LEU A 227 18.52 -21.90 -1.74
CA LEU A 227 17.84 -20.62 -2.00
C LEU A 227 16.48 -20.52 -1.31
N ALA A 228 15.55 -21.42 -1.64
CA ALA A 228 14.17 -21.34 -1.18
C ALA A 228 13.47 -22.70 -1.17
N LYS A 229 12.34 -22.76 -0.47
CA LYS A 229 11.38 -23.87 -0.56
C LYS A 229 10.49 -23.71 -1.79
N SER A 230 10.16 -24.80 -2.46
CA SER A 230 9.17 -24.81 -3.55
C SER A 230 7.80 -24.38 -3.03
N ALA A 231 7.12 -23.51 -3.77
CA ALA A 231 5.78 -23.04 -3.41
C ALA A 231 4.70 -24.14 -3.53
N ASN A 232 4.94 -25.15 -4.38
CA ASN A 232 3.92 -26.13 -4.79
C ASN A 232 4.26 -27.57 -4.41
N GLU A 233 5.45 -27.82 -3.84
CA GLU A 233 5.93 -29.16 -3.50
C GLU A 233 6.68 -29.14 -2.17
N ASN A 234 6.75 -30.29 -1.50
CA ASN A 234 7.62 -30.48 -0.33
C ASN A 234 9.10 -30.69 -0.71
N LEU A 235 9.60 -29.90 -1.67
CA LEU A 235 11.00 -29.91 -2.13
C LEU A 235 11.61 -28.51 -2.00
N ASN A 236 12.93 -28.45 -1.89
CA ASN A 236 13.70 -27.22 -1.81
C ASN A 236 14.58 -27.06 -3.05
N TYR A 237 14.91 -25.81 -3.38
CA TYR A 237 15.74 -25.46 -4.52
C TYR A 237 17.14 -25.02 -4.09
N ALA A 238 18.15 -25.50 -4.83
CA ALA A 238 19.51 -25.00 -4.75
C ALA A 238 20.05 -24.64 -6.13
N LEU A 239 20.88 -23.59 -6.19
CA LEU A 239 21.70 -23.28 -7.35
C LEU A 239 22.89 -24.25 -7.39
N PRO A 240 23.16 -24.98 -8.49
CA PRO A 240 24.39 -25.76 -8.60
C PRO A 240 25.63 -24.92 -8.39
N ILE A 241 26.61 -25.42 -7.63
CA ILE A 241 27.83 -24.65 -7.31
C ILE A 241 28.64 -24.29 -8.56
N SER A 242 28.54 -25.12 -9.61
CA SER A 242 29.14 -24.85 -10.92
C SER A 242 28.67 -23.51 -11.50
N GLU A 243 27.42 -23.10 -11.27
CA GLU A 243 26.88 -21.83 -11.77
C GLU A 243 27.53 -20.62 -11.11
N VAL A 244 27.89 -20.71 -9.83
CA VAL A 244 28.60 -19.67 -9.08
C VAL A 244 30.06 -19.59 -9.51
N LEU A 245 30.71 -20.74 -9.66
CA LEU A 245 32.13 -20.83 -10.02
C LEU A 245 32.39 -20.36 -11.45
N ASN A 246 31.50 -20.71 -12.38
CA ASN A 246 31.58 -20.33 -13.80
C ASN A 246 31.05 -18.91 -14.09
N ALA A 247 30.42 -18.26 -13.12
CA ALA A 247 29.93 -16.90 -13.32
C ALA A 247 31.09 -15.93 -13.62
N PRO A 248 30.86 -14.91 -14.48
CA PRO A 248 31.86 -13.90 -14.78
C PRO A 248 32.40 -13.27 -13.50
N ALA A 249 33.73 -13.21 -13.39
CA ALA A 249 34.38 -12.49 -12.31
C ALA A 249 34.17 -10.98 -12.47
N HIS A 250 34.18 -10.25 -11.36
CA HIS A 250 34.22 -8.78 -11.37
C HIS A 250 32.99 -8.13 -12.03
N GLN A 251 31.84 -8.80 -11.93
CA GLN A 251 30.61 -8.34 -12.55
C GLN A 251 29.38 -8.59 -11.67
N ALA A 252 28.53 -7.57 -11.59
CA ALA A 252 27.16 -7.70 -11.14
C ALA A 252 26.24 -7.78 -12.37
N ILE A 253 25.43 -8.83 -12.43
CA ILE A 253 24.49 -9.09 -13.52
C ILE A 253 23.07 -9.04 -12.96
N ILE A 254 22.26 -8.17 -13.53
CA ILE A 254 20.83 -8.11 -13.30
C ILE A 254 20.16 -8.55 -14.59
N ASP A 255 19.42 -9.66 -14.51
CA ASP A 255 18.56 -10.18 -15.57
C ASP A 255 17.32 -10.70 -14.85
N SER A 256 16.18 -10.05 -15.03
CA SER A 256 14.95 -10.48 -14.37
C SER A 256 13.74 -10.10 -15.19
N ARG A 257 12.79 -11.03 -15.33
CA ARG A 257 11.45 -10.72 -15.82
C ARG A 257 10.69 -9.99 -14.74
N LEU A 258 10.26 -8.77 -15.05
CA LEU A 258 9.49 -7.92 -14.15
C LEU A 258 8.15 -7.58 -14.79
N VAL A 259 7.15 -7.45 -13.93
CA VAL A 259 5.81 -7.00 -14.28
C VAL A 259 5.54 -5.75 -13.46
N TYR A 260 5.25 -4.64 -14.13
CA TYR A 260 4.86 -3.39 -13.48
C TYR A 260 3.37 -3.16 -13.69
N GLN A 261 2.66 -2.81 -12.62
CA GLN A 261 1.23 -2.56 -12.66
C GLN A 261 0.87 -1.44 -11.70
N LEU A 262 0.08 -0.47 -12.17
CA LEU A 262 -0.58 0.49 -11.30
C LEU A 262 -1.89 -0.10 -10.75
N ASP A 263 -2.16 0.17 -9.49
CA ASP A 263 -3.32 -0.40 -8.77
C ASP A 263 -4.68 0.03 -9.35
N ILE A 264 -4.73 1.04 -10.25
CA ILE A 264 -5.96 1.62 -10.81
C ILE A 264 -6.50 0.91 -12.06
N PHE A 265 -5.76 -0.05 -12.64
CA PHE A 265 -6.21 -0.83 -13.80
C PHE A 265 -5.47 -2.17 -13.91
N GLN A 266 -5.93 -3.04 -14.82
CA GLN A 266 -5.34 -4.37 -15.02
C GLN A 266 -4.21 -4.43 -16.06
N ALA A 267 -3.98 -3.36 -16.81
CA ALA A 267 -2.88 -3.32 -17.77
C ALA A 267 -1.53 -3.40 -17.05
N VAL A 268 -0.63 -4.22 -17.60
CA VAL A 268 0.71 -4.45 -17.02
C VAL A 268 1.80 -4.16 -18.04
N GLU A 269 2.93 -3.61 -17.61
CA GLU A 269 4.13 -3.54 -18.43
C GLU A 269 5.00 -4.77 -18.12
N ASN A 270 5.14 -5.65 -19.10
CA ASN A 270 6.02 -6.81 -19.00
C ASN A 270 7.37 -6.44 -19.61
N GLY A 271 8.44 -6.62 -18.85
CA GLY A 271 9.79 -6.31 -19.32
C GLY A 271 10.80 -7.31 -18.81
N THR A 272 11.96 -7.35 -19.47
CA THR A 272 13.15 -7.98 -18.91
C THR A 272 14.11 -6.87 -18.48
N PHE A 273 14.32 -6.72 -17.18
CA PHE A 273 15.29 -5.78 -16.65
C PHE A 273 16.68 -6.39 -16.78
N LYS A 274 17.44 -5.87 -17.75
CA LYS A 274 18.84 -6.25 -17.99
C LYS A 274 19.75 -5.08 -17.66
N ALA A 275 20.62 -5.28 -16.69
CA ALA A 275 21.65 -4.32 -16.35
C ALA A 275 22.91 -5.04 -15.86
N GLN A 276 24.05 -4.38 -16.01
CA GLN A 276 25.33 -4.87 -15.49
C GLN A 276 26.18 -3.72 -14.99
N PHE A 277 27.08 -4.03 -14.05
CA PHE A 277 28.10 -3.09 -13.59
C PHE A 277 29.35 -3.80 -13.06
N ALA A 278 30.46 -3.07 -13.09
CA ALA A 278 31.77 -3.58 -12.68
C ALA A 278 31.85 -3.77 -11.16
N LEU A 279 32.53 -4.84 -10.77
CA LEU A 279 32.95 -5.18 -9.40
C LEU A 279 34.49 -5.33 -9.39
N PRO A 280 35.19 -5.37 -8.25
CA PRO A 280 34.66 -5.31 -6.90
C PRO A 280 34.16 -3.92 -6.50
N LEU A 281 33.10 -3.90 -5.70
CA LEU A 281 32.62 -2.68 -5.03
C LEU A 281 32.47 -2.95 -3.54
N GLY A 282 32.76 -1.92 -2.72
CA GLY A 282 32.37 -1.94 -1.31
C GLY A 282 30.85 -2.06 -1.18
N LEU A 283 30.37 -2.62 -0.07
CA LEU A 283 28.95 -2.94 0.14
C LEU A 283 28.00 -1.75 -0.14
N ASP A 284 28.28 -0.57 0.42
CA ASP A 284 27.47 0.64 0.21
C ASP A 284 27.48 1.13 -1.24
N ALA A 285 28.61 0.97 -1.93
CA ALA A 285 28.72 1.34 -3.35
C ALA A 285 27.95 0.35 -4.22
N PHE A 286 27.94 -0.94 -3.86
CA PHE A 286 27.12 -1.96 -4.51
C PHE A 286 25.62 -1.65 -4.34
N TYR A 287 25.14 -1.35 -3.12
CA TYR A 287 23.72 -1.05 -2.92
C TYR A 287 23.27 0.20 -3.67
N ARG A 288 24.07 1.28 -3.67
CA ARG A 288 23.76 2.47 -4.48
C ARG A 288 23.69 2.12 -5.97
N ALA A 289 24.69 1.44 -6.51
CA ALA A 289 24.71 1.04 -7.91
C ALA A 289 23.53 0.13 -8.30
N PHE A 290 23.11 -0.76 -7.40
CA PHE A 290 21.94 -1.64 -7.59
C PHE A 290 20.65 -0.83 -7.57
N LEU A 291 20.42 -0.02 -6.52
CA LEU A 291 19.22 0.78 -6.34
C LEU A 291 19.04 1.81 -7.46
N ASP A 292 20.11 2.47 -7.90
CA ASP A 292 20.07 3.42 -9.03
C ASP A 292 19.52 2.76 -10.30
N ARG A 293 19.93 1.52 -10.59
CA ARG A 293 19.48 0.77 -11.77
C ARG A 293 18.05 0.26 -11.62
N THR A 294 17.67 -0.26 -10.45
CA THR A 294 16.29 -0.70 -10.21
C THR A 294 15.32 0.47 -10.25
N ASN A 295 15.70 1.62 -9.70
CA ASN A 295 14.89 2.83 -9.69
C ASN A 295 14.70 3.36 -11.12
N ALA A 296 15.79 3.47 -11.90
CA ALA A 296 15.71 3.88 -13.30
C ALA A 296 14.87 2.92 -14.17
N ASN A 297 14.91 1.61 -13.87
CA ASN A 297 14.03 0.64 -14.53
C ASN A 297 12.56 0.85 -14.15
N ALA A 298 12.25 1.05 -12.86
CA ALA A 298 10.90 1.34 -12.41
C ALA A 298 10.33 2.61 -13.07
N ASP A 299 11.14 3.69 -13.14
CA ASP A 299 10.78 4.93 -13.86
C ASP A 299 10.43 4.65 -15.33
N THR A 300 11.26 3.83 -16.00
CA THR A 300 11.07 3.47 -17.40
C THR A 300 9.81 2.63 -17.61
N MET A 301 9.56 1.63 -16.75
CA MET A 301 8.38 0.78 -16.84
C MET A 301 7.10 1.58 -16.60
N LEU A 302 7.06 2.43 -15.57
CA LEU A 302 5.92 3.31 -15.31
C LEU A 302 5.67 4.25 -16.50
N LYS A 303 6.71 4.93 -16.99
CA LYS A 303 6.60 5.84 -18.13
C LYS A 303 6.05 5.12 -19.37
N THR A 304 6.53 3.91 -19.65
CA THR A 304 6.08 3.09 -20.78
C THR A 304 4.62 2.67 -20.61
N LEU A 305 4.25 2.21 -19.40
CA LEU A 305 2.89 1.85 -19.06
C LEU A 305 1.92 3.02 -19.26
N LEU A 306 2.26 4.20 -18.72
CA LEU A 306 1.44 5.41 -18.83
C LEU A 306 1.36 5.91 -20.27
N ALA A 307 2.45 5.87 -21.04
CA ALA A 307 2.43 6.25 -22.45
C ALA A 307 1.48 5.35 -23.26
N ARG A 308 1.54 4.02 -23.03
CA ARG A 308 0.67 3.04 -23.68
C ARG A 308 -0.78 3.16 -23.25
N GLU A 309 -1.03 3.42 -21.97
CA GLU A 309 -2.39 3.57 -21.42
C GLU A 309 -2.97 4.97 -21.59
N SER A 310 -2.20 5.96 -22.08
CA SER A 310 -2.59 7.38 -22.09
C SER A 310 -3.99 7.64 -22.66
N ALA A 311 -4.34 7.02 -23.79
CA ALA A 311 -5.66 7.14 -24.43
C ALA A 311 -6.78 6.39 -23.69
N ASN A 312 -6.45 5.54 -22.72
CA ASN A 312 -7.39 4.74 -21.93
C ASN A 312 -7.52 5.21 -20.48
N LEU A 313 -6.73 6.22 -20.06
CA LEU A 313 -6.78 6.77 -18.70
C LEU A 313 -8.04 7.63 -18.49
N PHE A 314 -8.61 7.52 -17.30
CA PHE A 314 -9.64 8.46 -16.86
C PHE A 314 -9.08 9.89 -16.80
N PRO A 315 -9.83 10.92 -17.24
CA PRO A 315 -11.24 10.87 -17.65
C PRO A 315 -11.54 10.73 -19.15
N ASP A 316 -10.55 10.81 -20.02
CA ASP A 316 -10.78 10.83 -21.47
C ASP A 316 -10.95 9.43 -22.07
N GLY A 317 -10.41 8.40 -21.41
CA GLY A 317 -10.41 7.04 -21.92
C GLY A 317 -11.79 6.36 -21.94
N PRO A 318 -11.91 5.25 -22.70
CA PRO A 318 -13.12 4.43 -22.73
C PRO A 318 -13.58 4.01 -21.33
N GLY A 319 -14.90 3.83 -21.16
CA GLY A 319 -15.50 3.47 -19.88
C GLY A 319 -15.60 4.61 -18.86
N SER A 320 -15.21 5.84 -19.21
CA SER A 320 -15.28 7.00 -18.30
C SER A 320 -16.67 7.64 -18.24
N LEU A 321 -17.49 7.45 -19.29
CA LEU A 321 -18.74 8.21 -19.49
C LEU A 321 -19.70 8.10 -18.31
N ARG A 322 -19.86 6.92 -17.71
CA ARG A 322 -20.74 6.74 -16.55
C ARG A 322 -20.29 7.60 -15.37
N LEU A 323 -19.00 7.60 -15.07
CA LEU A 323 -18.43 8.38 -13.97
C LEU A 323 -18.50 9.90 -14.22
N LEU A 324 -18.40 10.34 -15.48
CA LEU A 324 -18.49 11.74 -15.87
C LEU A 324 -19.92 12.29 -15.82
N HIS A 325 -20.94 11.46 -16.03
CA HIS A 325 -22.35 11.90 -16.12
C HIS A 325 -23.20 11.59 -14.89
N GLN A 326 -22.74 10.70 -13.99
CA GLN A 326 -23.43 10.46 -12.73
C GLN A 326 -23.63 11.76 -11.93
N ARG A 327 -24.67 11.79 -11.08
CA ARG A 327 -24.81 12.89 -10.12
C ARG A 327 -23.64 12.90 -9.14
N THR A 328 -23.21 14.09 -8.73
CA THR A 328 -22.29 14.23 -7.61
C THR A 328 -22.93 13.63 -6.37
N LYS A 329 -22.18 12.78 -5.66
CA LYS A 329 -22.56 12.21 -4.36
C LYS A 329 -21.59 12.76 -3.33
N LEU A 330 -22.10 13.21 -2.20
CA LEU A 330 -21.30 13.65 -1.06
C LEU A 330 -20.91 12.42 -0.23
N ASN A 331 -19.63 12.34 0.10
CA ASN A 331 -19.09 11.36 1.04
C ASN A 331 -17.82 11.95 1.65
N ALA A 332 -17.74 11.95 2.98
CA ALA A 332 -16.56 12.35 3.73
C ALA A 332 -15.37 11.48 3.37
N PHE A 333 -15.60 10.17 3.32
CA PHE A 333 -14.55 9.20 3.09
C PHE A 333 -14.09 9.21 1.63
N PRO A 334 -12.77 9.22 1.37
CA PRO A 334 -12.23 9.22 0.01
C PRO A 334 -12.48 7.90 -0.71
N SER A 335 -12.45 7.95 -2.05
CA SER A 335 -12.49 6.76 -2.90
C SER A 335 -11.41 6.84 -3.98
N LEU A 336 -11.01 5.69 -4.52
CA LEU A 336 -10.08 5.60 -5.64
C LEU A 336 -10.86 5.40 -6.94
N ILE A 337 -10.48 6.13 -7.99
CA ILE A 337 -11.02 5.95 -9.34
C ILE A 337 -10.25 4.86 -10.04
N MET A 338 -10.92 3.76 -10.37
CA MET A 338 -10.30 2.54 -10.89
C MET A 338 -11.05 2.02 -12.12
N ARG A 339 -10.33 1.41 -13.06
CA ARG A 339 -10.88 0.71 -14.21
C ARG A 339 -11.10 -0.76 -13.87
N GLY A 340 -12.36 -1.19 -13.86
CA GLY A 340 -12.74 -2.57 -13.62
C GLY A 340 -12.35 -3.51 -14.76
N ALA A 341 -12.55 -4.82 -14.57
CA ALA A 341 -12.27 -5.84 -15.59
C ALA A 341 -13.09 -5.66 -16.88
N GLU A 342 -14.30 -5.10 -16.75
CA GLU A 342 -15.19 -4.78 -17.89
C GLU A 342 -14.79 -3.47 -18.62
N GLY A 343 -13.71 -2.81 -18.19
CA GLY A 343 -13.21 -1.58 -18.82
C GLY A 343 -13.87 -0.29 -18.33
N GLU A 344 -14.93 -0.37 -17.52
CA GLU A 344 -15.60 0.79 -16.92
C GLU A 344 -14.80 1.40 -15.76
N TRP A 345 -14.74 2.73 -15.72
CA TRP A 345 -14.15 3.48 -14.61
C TRP A 345 -15.20 3.76 -13.54
N SER A 346 -14.88 3.43 -12.30
CA SER A 346 -15.75 3.60 -11.15
C SER A 346 -15.00 4.13 -9.93
N ARG A 347 -15.75 4.65 -8.95
CA ARG A 347 -15.22 4.95 -7.62
C ARG A 347 -15.29 3.68 -6.79
N VAL A 348 -14.18 3.33 -6.17
CA VAL A 348 -14.04 2.15 -5.31
C VAL A 348 -13.48 2.62 -3.96
N GLY A 349 -13.93 2.00 -2.87
CA GLY A 349 -13.48 2.32 -1.53
C GLY A 349 -14.60 2.87 -0.65
N GLU A 350 -14.70 2.31 0.54
CA GLU A 350 -15.64 2.70 1.59
C GLU A 350 -14.91 2.60 2.94
N ALA A 351 -15.38 3.37 3.91
CA ALA A 351 -14.87 3.26 5.27
C ALA A 351 -15.28 1.90 5.85
N SER A 352 -14.30 1.16 6.37
CA SER A 352 -14.52 -0.11 7.06
C SER A 352 -14.50 0.03 8.58
N SER A 353 -14.03 1.15 9.11
CA SER A 353 -13.90 1.40 10.54
C SER A 353 -13.99 2.91 10.83
N HIS A 354 -14.60 3.24 11.96
CA HIS A 354 -14.72 4.59 12.50
C HIS A 354 -14.10 4.64 13.89
N TYR A 355 -13.26 5.63 14.16
CA TYR A 355 -12.58 5.84 15.43
C TYR A 355 -12.82 7.26 15.92
N THR A 356 -13.45 7.41 17.09
CA THR A 356 -13.69 8.72 17.69
C THR A 356 -12.43 9.26 18.36
N LEU A 357 -12.17 10.56 18.17
CA LEU A 357 -11.17 11.35 18.90
C LEU A 357 -11.88 12.37 19.80
N SER A 358 -11.13 13.07 20.65
CA SER A 358 -11.69 14.16 21.46
C SER A 358 -12.19 15.32 20.59
N GLY A 359 -13.04 16.19 21.15
CA GLY A 359 -13.45 17.45 20.52
C GLY A 359 -14.07 17.27 19.13
N ASN A 360 -14.99 16.33 18.98
CA ASN A 360 -15.66 15.98 17.71
C ASN A 360 -14.71 15.46 16.60
N GLY A 361 -13.43 15.24 16.88
CA GLY A 361 -12.51 14.63 15.92
C GLY A 361 -12.85 13.15 15.67
N TYR A 362 -12.47 12.64 14.51
CA TYR A 362 -12.58 11.22 14.22
C TYR A 362 -11.61 10.79 13.12
N VAL A 363 -11.43 9.48 12.98
CA VAL A 363 -10.76 8.84 11.84
C VAL A 363 -11.70 7.80 11.25
N ASP A 364 -12.06 7.98 9.99
CA ASP A 364 -12.60 6.89 9.18
C ASP A 364 -11.47 6.23 8.41
N ALA A 365 -11.46 4.90 8.37
CA ALA A 365 -10.40 4.11 7.76
C ALA A 365 -10.94 2.99 6.88
N GLY A 366 -10.27 2.78 5.75
CA GLY A 366 -10.54 1.72 4.79
C GLY A 366 -9.30 1.39 3.98
N ALA A 367 -9.39 0.39 3.10
CA ALA A 367 -8.27 0.02 2.24
C ALA A 367 -8.75 -0.54 0.90
N ILE A 368 -7.93 -0.36 -0.13
CA ILE A 368 -8.12 -0.95 -1.46
C ILE A 368 -6.81 -1.62 -1.87
N GLY A 369 -6.79 -2.94 -1.89
CA GLY A 369 -5.56 -3.70 -2.10
C GLY A 369 -4.53 -3.34 -1.02
N ARG A 370 -3.38 -2.80 -1.45
CA ARG A 370 -2.30 -2.35 -0.56
C ARG A 370 -2.39 -0.88 -0.13
N ASN A 371 -3.42 -0.15 -0.57
CA ASN A 371 -3.58 1.28 -0.32
C ASN A 371 -4.50 1.50 0.89
N GLY A 372 -3.98 2.09 1.96
CA GLY A 372 -4.79 2.60 3.05
C GLY A 372 -5.44 3.93 2.67
N LEU A 373 -6.71 4.10 3.02
CA LEU A 373 -7.48 5.32 2.81
C LEU A 373 -8.03 5.81 4.15
N PHE A 374 -7.88 7.10 4.43
CA PHE A 374 -8.36 7.69 5.67
C PHE A 374 -9.04 9.02 5.41
N HIS A 375 -10.05 9.32 6.22
CA HIS A 375 -10.46 10.68 6.52
C HIS A 375 -10.13 10.94 7.98
N LEU A 376 -9.25 11.89 8.28
CA LEU A 376 -8.94 12.38 9.62
C LEU A 376 -9.60 13.74 9.82
N ARG A 377 -10.69 13.79 10.57
CA ARG A 377 -11.29 15.05 11.01
C ARG A 377 -10.53 15.55 12.24
N ARG A 378 -10.00 16.77 12.15
CA ARG A 378 -9.29 17.44 13.25
C ARG A 378 -10.26 17.73 14.41
N PRO A 379 -9.86 17.50 15.68
CA PRO A 379 -10.63 17.99 16.82
C PRO A 379 -10.84 19.50 16.78
N ASP A 380 -12.02 19.99 17.13
CA ASP A 380 -12.41 21.41 16.98
C ASP A 380 -11.47 22.37 17.76
N GLY A 381 -10.99 21.93 18.92
CA GLY A 381 -10.05 22.70 19.76
C GLY A 381 -8.58 22.54 19.39
N PHE A 382 -8.22 21.70 18.42
CA PHE A 382 -6.83 21.50 18.00
C PHE A 382 -6.43 22.61 17.04
N ASP A 383 -5.31 23.30 17.22
CA ASP A 383 -4.92 24.42 16.34
C ASP A 383 -4.79 24.03 14.85
N ALA A 384 -5.42 24.79 13.96
CA ALA A 384 -5.48 24.50 12.53
C ALA A 384 -4.11 24.65 11.86
N GLU A 385 -3.37 25.71 12.19
CA GLU A 385 -2.06 25.97 11.55
C GLU A 385 -1.07 24.86 11.90
N THR A 386 -1.01 24.49 13.17
CA THR A 386 -0.22 23.37 13.68
C THR A 386 -0.64 22.07 12.99
N TYR A 387 -1.94 21.77 12.93
CA TYR A 387 -2.43 20.57 12.28
C TYR A 387 -1.99 20.44 10.82
N TYR A 388 -2.09 21.50 10.01
CA TYR A 388 -1.72 21.41 8.59
C TYR A 388 -0.22 21.46 8.33
N ARG A 389 0.56 22.09 9.22
CA ARG A 389 2.01 22.22 9.05
C ARG A 389 2.80 21.03 9.61
N ASP A 390 2.36 20.45 10.72
CA ASP A 390 3.13 19.44 11.45
C ASP A 390 2.63 18.01 11.14
N ALA A 391 3.45 17.24 10.42
CA ALA A 391 3.14 15.85 10.09
C ALA A 391 3.06 14.94 11.32
N ARG A 392 3.87 15.20 12.36
CA ARG A 392 3.83 14.46 13.62
C ARG A 392 2.55 14.74 14.38
N ALA A 393 2.11 15.99 14.46
CA ALA A 393 0.83 16.32 15.07
C ALA A 393 -0.33 15.51 14.45
N ARG A 394 -0.37 15.39 13.11
CA ARG A 394 -1.38 14.58 12.40
C ARG A 394 -1.24 13.09 12.68
N MET A 395 -0.02 12.56 12.63
CA MET A 395 0.24 11.14 12.87
C MET A 395 -0.04 10.73 14.32
N ASP A 396 0.22 11.61 15.29
CA ASP A 396 -0.10 11.36 16.70
C ASP A 396 -1.62 11.31 16.92
N LEU A 397 -2.42 12.13 16.22
CA LEU A 397 -3.88 11.99 16.22
C LEU A 397 -4.33 10.64 15.65
N LEU A 398 -3.69 10.17 14.56
CA LEU A 398 -3.93 8.82 14.03
C LEU A 398 -3.58 7.73 15.04
N ALA A 399 -2.44 7.84 15.74
CA ALA A 399 -2.00 6.88 16.74
C ALA A 399 -2.94 6.81 17.95
N GLN A 400 -3.55 7.93 18.33
CA GLN A 400 -4.51 7.99 19.44
C GLN A 400 -5.75 7.09 19.24
N THR A 401 -6.13 6.79 17.99
CA THR A 401 -7.22 5.85 17.69
C THR A 401 -6.99 4.44 18.24
N GLY A 402 -5.73 4.04 18.44
CA GLY A 402 -5.34 2.69 18.85
C GLY A 402 -5.37 1.65 17.74
N MET A 403 -5.53 2.07 16.47
CA MET A 403 -5.50 1.16 15.33
C MET A 403 -4.10 0.62 15.03
N PHE A 404 -3.06 1.38 15.37
CA PHE A 404 -1.67 0.97 15.18
C PHE A 404 -1.19 0.18 16.40
N ARG A 405 -0.83 -1.07 16.18
CA ARG A 405 -0.34 -1.97 17.22
C ARG A 405 0.88 -2.73 16.76
N ARG A 406 1.81 -2.95 17.68
CA ARG A 406 2.97 -3.82 17.49
C ARG A 406 2.72 -5.14 18.23
N ALA A 407 2.73 -6.25 17.48
CA ALA A 407 2.69 -7.58 18.06
C ALA A 407 4.07 -7.93 18.64
N VAL A 408 4.16 -8.23 19.93
CA VAL A 408 5.38 -8.66 20.63
C VAL A 408 5.02 -9.71 21.67
N ALA A 409 5.70 -10.86 21.63
CA ALA A 409 5.50 -11.95 22.59
C ALA A 409 4.03 -12.38 22.80
N GLY A 410 3.22 -12.37 21.72
CA GLY A 410 1.79 -12.72 21.77
C GLY A 410 0.87 -11.60 22.25
N GLU A 411 1.41 -10.45 22.66
CA GLU A 411 0.65 -9.24 22.99
C GLU A 411 0.60 -8.26 21.82
N ASN A 412 -0.50 -7.49 21.70
CA ASN A 412 -0.62 -6.41 20.73
C ASN A 412 -0.57 -5.06 21.47
N ILE A 413 0.58 -4.41 21.47
CA ILE A 413 0.82 -3.16 22.20
C ILE A 413 0.47 -1.96 21.32
N LYS A 414 -0.38 -1.05 21.79
CA LYS A 414 -0.72 0.18 21.05
C LYS A 414 0.52 1.06 20.85
N ILE A 415 0.70 1.51 19.61
CA ILE A 415 1.64 2.56 19.24
C ILE A 415 0.94 3.90 19.51
N THR A 416 1.58 4.76 20.30
CA THR A 416 1.04 6.08 20.71
C THR A 416 1.67 7.25 19.98
N SER A 417 2.84 7.06 19.37
CA SER A 417 3.48 8.01 18.46
C SER A 417 4.45 7.27 17.54
N PHE A 418 4.63 7.77 16.31
CA PHE A 418 5.64 7.29 15.36
C PHE A 418 6.94 8.12 15.39
N GLY A 419 7.05 9.08 16.31
CA GLY A 419 8.21 9.96 16.40
C GLY A 419 8.18 11.06 15.33
N LYS A 420 9.30 11.31 14.66
CA LYS A 420 9.39 12.26 13.53
C LYS A 420 9.45 11.49 12.21
N PRO A 421 8.88 12.02 11.13
CA PRO A 421 9.07 11.43 9.80
C PRO A 421 10.55 11.53 9.40
N VAL A 422 11.03 10.54 8.64
CA VAL A 422 12.39 10.53 8.09
C VAL A 422 12.51 11.33 6.80
N GLN A 423 11.39 11.58 6.13
CA GLN A 423 11.32 12.45 4.94
C GLN A 423 9.98 13.19 4.94
N GLU A 424 10.01 14.45 4.49
CA GLU A 424 8.82 15.28 4.25
C GLU A 424 8.97 16.02 2.92
N SER A 425 7.87 16.12 2.17
CA SER A 425 7.81 16.84 0.90
C SER A 425 6.37 17.26 0.59
N VAL A 426 6.17 18.03 -0.48
CA VAL A 426 4.85 18.32 -1.04
C VAL A 426 4.81 17.81 -2.47
N HIS A 427 3.76 17.05 -2.80
CA HIS A 427 3.47 16.58 -4.15
C HIS A 427 2.21 17.28 -4.67
N GLU A 428 2.30 17.91 -5.84
CA GLU A 428 1.12 18.45 -6.52
C GLU A 428 0.65 17.42 -7.56
N ASP A 429 -0.60 16.96 -7.44
CA ASP A 429 -1.15 16.03 -8.42
C ASP A 429 -1.63 16.74 -9.69
N ARG A 430 -2.05 15.96 -10.70
CA ARG A 430 -2.52 16.48 -11.99
C ARG A 430 -3.73 17.45 -11.92
N TRP A 431 -4.40 17.55 -10.77
CA TRP A 431 -5.53 18.45 -10.53
C TRP A 431 -5.12 19.69 -9.71
N GLY A 432 -3.82 19.86 -9.46
CA GLY A 432 -3.30 20.99 -8.69
C GLY A 432 -3.58 20.88 -7.20
N ARG A 433 -3.77 19.67 -6.66
CA ARG A 433 -4.02 19.45 -5.23
C ARG A 433 -2.69 19.24 -4.48
N PRO A 434 -2.43 20.00 -3.39
CA PRO A 434 -1.19 19.89 -2.64
C PRO A 434 -1.25 18.74 -1.62
N TRP A 435 -0.59 17.62 -1.91
CA TRP A 435 -0.43 16.51 -0.99
C TRP A 435 0.80 16.70 -0.12
N HIS A 436 0.63 16.79 1.19
CA HIS A 436 1.73 16.77 2.14
C HIS A 436 2.18 15.32 2.31
N VAL A 437 3.41 15.01 1.92
CA VAL A 437 3.94 13.65 1.97
C VAL A 437 4.94 13.50 3.09
N SER A 438 4.78 12.45 3.88
CA SER A 438 5.69 12.06 4.96
C SER A 438 6.03 10.57 4.87
N VAL A 439 7.27 10.23 5.23
CA VAL A 439 7.76 8.85 5.32
C VAL A 439 8.15 8.56 6.76
N TRP A 440 7.66 7.45 7.31
CA TRP A 440 7.79 7.07 8.71
C TRP A 440 8.60 5.79 8.83
N ALA A 441 9.64 5.79 9.65
CA ALA A 441 10.43 4.59 9.90
C ALA A 441 9.79 3.70 10.95
N LEU A 442 9.71 2.40 10.67
CA LEU A 442 9.34 1.35 11.62
C LEU A 442 10.51 0.36 11.73
N PRO A 443 11.58 0.70 12.48
CA PRO A 443 12.81 -0.10 12.50
C PRO A 443 12.57 -1.53 12.96
N TYR A 444 11.65 -1.76 13.90
CA TYR A 444 11.33 -3.11 14.39
C TYR A 444 10.84 -4.08 13.30
N ALA A 445 10.33 -3.55 12.18
CA ALA A 445 9.82 -4.33 11.06
C ALA A 445 10.67 -4.17 9.78
N ASN A 446 11.78 -3.42 9.83
CA ASN A 446 12.54 -2.99 8.65
C ASN A 446 11.64 -2.43 7.54
N ALA A 447 10.69 -1.57 7.92
CA ALA A 447 9.63 -1.09 7.03
C ALA A 447 9.46 0.43 7.13
N LEU A 448 8.89 1.00 6.08
CA LEU A 448 8.51 2.41 5.99
C LEU A 448 7.00 2.54 5.78
N GLY A 449 6.39 3.48 6.49
CA GLY A 449 5.04 3.96 6.21
C GLY A 449 5.10 5.23 5.36
N VAL A 450 4.52 5.21 4.17
CA VAL A 450 4.43 6.37 3.27
C VAL A 450 3.01 6.93 3.35
N VAL A 451 2.88 8.22 3.66
CA VAL A 451 1.59 8.89 3.91
C VAL A 451 1.48 10.15 3.07
N TYR A 452 0.50 10.19 2.18
CA TYR A 452 0.08 11.36 1.41
C TYR A 452 -1.16 11.93 2.08
N SER A 453 -1.08 13.17 2.56
CA SER A 453 -2.16 13.86 3.27
C SER A 453 -2.62 15.05 2.45
N LEU A 454 -3.85 15.01 1.95
CA LEU A 454 -4.52 16.11 1.25
C LEU A 454 -5.29 16.96 2.27
N PRO A 455 -4.94 18.24 2.45
CA PRO A 455 -5.72 19.14 3.30
C PRO A 455 -7.14 19.34 2.78
N VAL A 456 -8.13 19.12 3.66
CA VAL A 456 -9.55 19.49 3.49
C VAL A 456 -9.96 20.38 4.67
N PRO A 457 -11.06 21.15 4.62
CA PRO A 457 -11.33 22.20 5.62
C PRO A 457 -11.40 21.72 7.07
N ASP A 458 -11.99 20.55 7.31
CA ASP A 458 -12.11 19.95 8.64
C ASP A 458 -10.93 19.07 9.05
N GLY A 459 -9.97 18.80 8.15
CA GLY A 459 -8.86 17.91 8.43
C GLY A 459 -8.11 17.43 7.19
N SER A 460 -7.96 16.12 7.03
CA SER A 460 -7.18 15.54 5.93
C SER A 460 -7.79 14.27 5.37
N VAL A 461 -7.79 14.17 4.04
CA VAL A 461 -7.92 12.90 3.33
C VAL A 461 -6.52 12.30 3.16
N MET A 462 -6.35 11.01 3.41
CA MET A 462 -5.03 10.37 3.32
C MET A 462 -5.01 9.13 2.44
N LEU A 463 -3.91 8.97 1.71
CA LEU A 463 -3.52 7.75 0.98
C LEU A 463 -2.22 7.23 1.60
N THR A 464 -2.19 5.96 2.01
CA THR A 464 -1.02 5.39 2.69
C THR A 464 -0.60 4.03 2.12
N ARG A 465 0.69 3.70 2.28
CA ARG A 465 1.24 2.37 1.98
C ARG A 465 2.37 2.03 2.95
N MET A 466 2.50 0.73 3.25
CA MET A 466 3.70 0.16 3.88
C MET A 466 4.63 -0.39 2.79
N THR A 467 5.93 -0.16 2.92
CA THR A 467 6.94 -0.63 1.97
C THR A 467 8.24 -1.04 2.68
N SER A 468 9.04 -1.91 2.07
CA SER A 468 10.45 -2.06 2.45
C SER A 468 11.24 -0.81 2.03
N PRO A 469 12.35 -0.48 2.72
CA PRO A 469 13.19 0.64 2.35
C PRO A 469 13.73 0.58 0.91
N ALA A 470 14.14 -0.60 0.44
CA ALA A 470 14.58 -0.82 -0.94
C ALA A 470 13.52 -0.51 -2.01
N SER A 471 12.24 -0.48 -1.63
CA SER A 471 11.10 -0.26 -2.54
C SER A 471 10.44 1.10 -2.35
N LEU A 472 11.07 2.01 -1.59
CA LEU A 472 10.55 3.35 -1.35
C LEU A 472 10.33 4.13 -2.65
N HIS A 473 11.29 4.09 -3.58
CA HIS A 473 11.20 4.79 -4.87
C HIS A 473 10.00 4.32 -5.70
N ASP A 474 9.87 3.01 -5.89
CA ASP A 474 8.74 2.40 -6.61
C ASP A 474 7.39 2.74 -5.96
N THR A 475 7.31 2.65 -4.63
CA THR A 475 6.10 3.02 -3.88
C THR A 475 5.74 4.49 -4.08
N ARG A 476 6.73 5.40 -4.13
CA ARG A 476 6.55 6.82 -4.37
C ARG A 476 6.05 7.09 -5.78
N LEU A 477 6.64 6.45 -6.79
CA LEU A 477 6.18 6.54 -8.19
C LEU A 477 4.69 6.19 -8.31
N ASP A 478 4.28 5.06 -7.74
CA ASP A 478 2.89 4.62 -7.73
C ASP A 478 1.99 5.65 -7.03
N MET A 479 2.33 6.06 -5.81
CA MET A 479 1.48 6.93 -5.00
C MET A 479 1.36 8.34 -5.59
N ASP A 480 2.41 8.86 -6.23
CA ASP A 480 2.36 10.11 -6.98
C ASP A 480 1.32 10.04 -8.10
N GLN A 481 1.21 8.90 -8.81
CA GLN A 481 0.15 8.70 -9.81
C GLN A 481 -1.23 8.52 -9.17
N LEU A 482 -1.34 7.64 -8.17
CA LEU A 482 -2.61 7.31 -7.51
C LEU A 482 -3.26 8.53 -6.86
N SER A 483 -2.47 9.48 -6.36
CA SER A 483 -2.97 10.73 -5.79
C SER A 483 -3.95 11.44 -6.73
N GLY A 484 -3.65 11.48 -8.04
CA GLY A 484 -4.50 12.05 -9.10
C GLY A 484 -5.75 11.25 -9.46
N PHE A 485 -5.97 10.10 -8.82
CA PHE A 485 -7.17 9.25 -8.96
C PHE A 485 -7.98 9.17 -7.66
N ILE A 486 -7.55 9.81 -6.58
CA ILE A 486 -8.37 9.95 -5.38
C ILE A 486 -9.52 10.92 -5.66
N HIS A 487 -10.75 10.48 -5.43
CA HIS A 487 -11.93 11.33 -5.32
C HIS A 487 -12.15 11.68 -3.85
N ALA A 488 -12.25 12.98 -3.56
CA ALA A 488 -12.43 13.52 -2.23
C ALA A 488 -13.49 14.63 -2.25
N THR A 489 -14.25 14.73 -1.16
CA THR A 489 -15.17 15.83 -0.89
C THR A 489 -14.49 16.80 0.07
N TYR A 490 -14.69 18.10 -0.13
CA TYR A 490 -14.17 19.12 0.79
C TYR A 490 -15.32 19.53 1.70
N GLU A 491 -15.20 19.23 2.99
CA GLU A 491 -16.23 19.52 3.98
C GLU A 491 -15.66 20.18 5.24
N GLY A 492 -16.56 20.77 6.03
CA GLY A 492 -16.25 21.33 7.33
C GLY A 492 -17.28 22.36 7.76
N THR A 493 -17.25 22.71 9.05
CA THR A 493 -18.09 23.79 9.57
C THR A 493 -17.62 25.13 9.00
N LEU A 494 -18.49 26.15 8.93
CA LEU A 494 -18.09 27.48 8.44
C LEU A 494 -16.93 28.07 9.28
N ALA A 495 -16.85 27.75 10.57
CA ALA A 495 -15.70 28.05 11.40
C ALA A 495 -14.39 27.42 10.88
N GLN A 496 -14.43 26.13 10.50
CA GLN A 496 -13.28 25.42 9.93
C GLN A 496 -12.89 25.95 8.54
N TRP A 497 -13.89 26.24 7.69
CA TRP A 497 -13.68 26.88 6.39
C TRP A 497 -12.98 28.23 6.49
N THR A 498 -13.25 29.02 7.54
CA THR A 498 -12.57 30.31 7.77
C THR A 498 -11.05 30.14 7.82
N GLY A 499 -10.55 29.15 8.56
CA GLY A 499 -9.12 28.85 8.66
C GLY A 499 -8.55 28.35 7.34
N TYR A 500 -9.26 27.44 6.68
CA TYR A 500 -8.85 26.85 5.41
C TYR A 500 -8.74 27.89 4.28
N LEU A 501 -9.74 28.76 4.13
CA LEU A 501 -9.81 29.75 3.04
C LEU A 501 -8.71 30.83 3.16
N LYS A 502 -8.28 31.15 4.39
CA LYS A 502 -7.20 32.12 4.66
C LYS A 502 -5.82 31.60 4.26
N ASN A 503 -5.60 30.28 4.22
CA ASN A 503 -4.30 29.71 3.89
C ASN A 503 -4.23 29.27 2.41
N ALA A 504 -3.56 30.07 1.58
CA ALA A 504 -3.40 29.77 0.16
C ALA A 504 -2.68 28.44 -0.12
N LYS A 505 -1.80 27.96 0.77
CA LYS A 505 -0.99 26.75 0.56
C LYS A 505 -1.78 25.45 0.68
N LEU A 506 -2.97 25.48 1.30
CA LEU A 506 -3.82 24.30 1.48
C LEU A 506 -4.75 24.06 0.29
N LYS A 507 -4.92 25.07 -0.56
CA LYS A 507 -6.00 25.13 -1.52
C LYS A 507 -5.55 24.60 -2.88
N PRO A 508 -6.31 23.66 -3.47
CA PRO A 508 -6.13 23.29 -4.85
C PRO A 508 -6.26 24.46 -5.83
N ALA A 509 -5.66 24.35 -7.01
CA ALA A 509 -5.68 25.41 -8.03
C ALA A 509 -7.08 25.93 -8.38
N VAL A 510 -8.11 25.07 -8.38
CA VAL A 510 -9.51 25.43 -8.68
C VAL A 510 -10.09 26.47 -7.73
N PHE A 511 -9.59 26.56 -6.48
CA PHE A 511 -10.05 27.57 -5.51
C PHE A 511 -9.61 29.00 -5.84
N LYS A 512 -8.72 29.19 -6.83
CA LYS A 512 -8.36 30.54 -7.32
C LYS A 512 -9.58 31.29 -7.83
N ASP A 513 -10.51 30.58 -8.47
CA ASP A 513 -11.69 31.15 -9.12
C ASP A 513 -12.99 30.91 -8.33
N ILE A 514 -12.89 30.29 -7.15
CA ILE A 514 -14.00 30.06 -6.23
C ILE A 514 -13.94 31.09 -5.10
N ARG A 515 -15.07 31.76 -4.86
CA ARG A 515 -15.31 32.65 -3.71
C ARG A 515 -16.38 32.07 -2.84
N ILE A 516 -16.11 31.99 -1.55
CA ILE A 516 -17.02 31.51 -0.51
C ILE A 516 -16.94 32.55 0.59
N ASP A 517 -18.03 33.27 0.81
CA ASP A 517 -18.11 34.34 1.79
C ASP A 517 -19.35 34.12 2.66
N PHE A 518 -19.17 34.25 3.96
CA PHE A 518 -20.25 34.13 4.94
C PHE A 518 -20.10 35.18 6.02
N ASP A 519 -21.23 35.76 6.39
CA ASP A 519 -21.41 36.71 7.47
C ASP A 519 -22.47 36.13 8.42
N TYR A 520 -22.06 35.81 9.64
CA TYR A 520 -22.90 35.06 10.58
C TYR A 520 -24.15 35.86 10.93
N GLY A 521 -25.31 35.18 10.84
CA GLY A 521 -26.63 35.80 11.01
C GLY A 521 -27.12 36.64 9.83
N HIS A 522 -26.31 36.84 8.78
CA HIS A 522 -26.62 37.79 7.72
C HIS A 522 -26.65 37.19 6.31
N ARG A 523 -25.58 36.53 5.86
CA ARG A 523 -25.49 36.08 4.47
C ARG A 523 -24.52 34.93 4.28
N PHE A 524 -24.92 33.93 3.49
CA PHE A 524 -24.01 33.00 2.84
C PHE A 524 -23.93 33.32 1.34
N SER A 525 -22.74 33.18 0.74
CA SER A 525 -22.57 33.31 -0.70
C SER A 525 -21.47 32.41 -1.26
N TYR A 526 -21.73 31.89 -2.44
CA TYR A 526 -20.79 31.12 -3.24
C TYR A 526 -20.75 31.69 -4.64
N ALA A 527 -19.56 31.81 -5.23
CA ALA A 527 -19.38 32.16 -6.62
C ALA A 527 -18.22 31.39 -7.25
N SER A 528 -18.46 30.87 -8.43
CA SER A 528 -17.44 30.31 -9.33
C SER A 528 -17.62 30.90 -10.75
N PRO A 529 -16.77 30.51 -11.71
CA PRO A 529 -17.00 30.84 -13.12
C PRO A 529 -18.32 30.28 -13.67
N ARG A 530 -18.87 29.22 -13.07
CA ARG A 530 -20.05 28.49 -13.59
C ARG A 530 -21.36 28.86 -12.91
N VAL A 531 -21.33 29.12 -11.60
CA VAL A 531 -22.54 29.43 -10.82
C VAL A 531 -22.22 30.40 -9.69
N ALA A 532 -23.17 31.29 -9.38
CA ALA A 532 -23.11 32.13 -8.19
C ALA A 532 -24.48 32.19 -7.51
N PHE A 533 -24.52 32.15 -6.19
CA PHE A 533 -25.74 32.32 -5.41
C PHE A 533 -25.45 32.88 -4.02
N SER A 534 -26.49 33.41 -3.39
CA SER A 534 -26.45 33.86 -2.01
C SER A 534 -27.84 33.77 -1.37
N TYR A 535 -27.87 33.61 -0.06
CA TYR A 535 -29.10 33.63 0.73
C TYR A 535 -28.84 34.26 2.10
N GLY A 536 -29.89 34.81 2.70
CA GLY A 536 -29.87 35.33 4.06
C GLY A 536 -30.54 34.39 5.07
N PRO A 537 -30.63 34.79 6.35
CA PRO A 537 -31.19 33.98 7.43
C PRO A 537 -32.65 33.55 7.20
N GLU A 538 -33.37 34.24 6.31
CA GLU A 538 -34.73 33.88 5.90
C GLU A 538 -34.83 32.50 5.23
N VAL A 539 -33.74 32.05 4.58
CA VAL A 539 -33.62 30.70 4.00
C VAL A 539 -33.13 29.71 5.04
N GLN A 540 -31.97 30.01 5.62
CA GLN A 540 -31.35 29.21 6.67
C GLN A 540 -30.43 30.14 7.45
N GLU A 541 -30.44 30.03 8.78
CA GLU A 541 -29.50 30.77 9.62
C GLU A 541 -28.05 30.42 9.27
N ILE A 542 -27.20 31.45 9.26
CA ILE A 542 -25.78 31.33 8.94
C ILE A 542 -25.01 31.35 10.25
N THR A 543 -24.51 30.20 10.69
CA THR A 543 -23.83 30.03 11.98
C THR A 543 -22.45 29.40 11.80
N PRO A 544 -21.55 29.53 12.79
CA PRO A 544 -20.24 28.87 12.74
C PRO A 544 -20.31 27.34 12.54
N ASP A 545 -21.42 26.71 12.96
CA ASP A 545 -21.60 25.26 12.97
C ASP A 545 -22.27 24.71 11.72
N ASN A 546 -22.76 25.55 10.81
CA ASN A 546 -23.28 25.06 9.52
C ASN A 546 -22.19 24.25 8.81
N MET A 547 -22.56 23.07 8.31
CA MET A 547 -21.65 22.19 7.58
C MET A 547 -21.69 22.51 6.09
N LEU A 548 -20.60 23.03 5.54
CA LEU A 548 -20.48 23.28 4.10
C LEU A 548 -19.73 22.12 3.44
N TRP A 549 -20.39 21.49 2.47
CA TRP A 549 -19.86 20.46 1.60
C TRP A 549 -19.68 20.99 0.18
N LEU A 550 -18.46 20.87 -0.35
CA LEU A 550 -18.15 21.03 -1.76
C LEU A 550 -17.86 19.66 -2.38
N GLY A 551 -18.87 19.13 -3.08
CA GLY A 551 -18.71 17.90 -3.85
C GLY A 551 -18.07 18.20 -5.20
N PHE A 552 -16.83 17.79 -5.38
CA PHE A 552 -16.15 17.87 -6.67
C PHE A 552 -16.55 16.71 -7.59
N ARG A 553 -16.52 16.97 -8.89
CA ARG A 553 -16.74 15.98 -9.94
C ARG A 553 -15.77 16.21 -11.10
N PHE A 554 -15.69 15.21 -11.97
CA PHE A 554 -14.99 15.31 -13.24
C PHE A 554 -15.99 15.44 -14.37
N PHE A 555 -15.66 16.23 -15.38
CA PHE A 555 -16.42 16.35 -16.62
C PHE A 555 -15.55 16.92 -17.74
N LEU A 556 -16.07 16.90 -18.96
CA LEU A 556 -15.42 17.52 -20.11
C LEU A 556 -16.02 18.92 -20.34
N SER A 557 -15.15 19.92 -20.50
CA SER A 557 -15.50 21.28 -20.93
C SER A 557 -14.68 21.58 -22.18
N ASP A 558 -15.34 21.83 -23.31
CA ASP A 558 -14.68 22.03 -24.62
C ASP A 558 -13.72 20.90 -24.99
N GLY A 559 -14.13 19.65 -24.68
CA GLY A 559 -13.33 18.45 -24.92
C GLY A 559 -12.14 18.27 -23.97
N LYS A 560 -11.98 19.12 -22.95
CA LYS A 560 -10.89 19.03 -21.97
C LYS A 560 -11.39 18.54 -20.61
N PRO A 561 -10.64 17.66 -19.93
CA PRO A 561 -10.89 17.31 -18.54
C PRO A 561 -10.94 18.51 -17.61
N VAL A 562 -11.99 18.57 -16.80
CA VAL A 562 -12.14 19.55 -15.73
C VAL A 562 -12.49 18.83 -14.44
N TRP A 563 -11.79 19.19 -13.37
CA TRP A 563 -12.13 18.84 -11.99
C TRP A 563 -12.63 20.11 -11.29
N ASP A 564 -13.93 20.15 -10.97
CA ASP A 564 -14.60 21.35 -10.47
C ASP A 564 -15.83 20.98 -9.61
N VAL A 565 -16.41 21.97 -8.95
CA VAL A 565 -17.54 21.80 -8.02
C VAL A 565 -18.79 21.36 -8.78
N GLY A 566 -19.32 20.20 -8.40
CA GLY A 566 -20.55 19.64 -8.93
C GLY A 566 -21.76 19.84 -8.02
N ILE A 567 -21.54 20.14 -6.75
CA ILE A 567 -22.58 20.47 -5.78
C ILE A 567 -21.99 21.35 -4.67
N VAL A 568 -22.73 22.40 -4.29
CA VAL A 568 -22.50 23.17 -3.06
C VAL A 568 -23.67 22.84 -2.15
N ASN A 569 -23.40 22.28 -0.98
CA ASN A 569 -24.46 21.88 -0.05
C ASN A 569 -24.14 22.39 1.36
N VAL A 570 -25.05 23.16 1.93
CA VAL A 570 -24.91 23.74 3.27
C VAL A 570 -25.96 23.11 4.18
N TRP A 571 -25.51 22.32 5.15
CA TRP A 571 -26.38 21.77 6.17
C TRP A 571 -26.48 22.74 7.34
N LYS A 572 -27.61 22.71 8.02
CA LYS A 572 -27.88 23.56 9.18
C LYS A 572 -26.86 23.36 10.31
N ASP A 573 -26.45 22.13 10.58
CA ASP A 573 -25.42 21.83 11.58
C ASP A 573 -24.80 20.45 11.37
N SER A 574 -23.73 20.17 12.13
CA SER A 574 -22.96 18.92 12.13
C SER A 574 -23.65 17.73 12.82
N THR A 575 -24.72 17.98 13.57
CA THR A 575 -25.46 16.98 14.35
C THR A 575 -26.77 16.54 13.70
N SER A 576 -27.08 17.10 12.53
CA SER A 576 -28.38 16.92 11.89
C SER A 576 -28.54 15.51 11.30
N ASP A 577 -28.96 14.56 12.14
CA ASP A 577 -29.58 13.30 11.71
C ASP A 577 -30.75 13.55 10.72
N ASN A 578 -31.30 14.77 10.74
CA ASN A 578 -32.42 15.23 9.93
C ASN A 578 -32.03 15.88 8.59
N GLN A 579 -30.74 16.06 8.24
CA GLN A 579 -30.29 16.57 6.93
C GLN A 579 -30.93 17.91 6.48
N GLU A 580 -31.31 18.82 7.38
CA GLU A 580 -31.81 20.15 6.98
C GLU A 580 -30.72 20.88 6.19
N ASN A 581 -31.00 21.17 4.91
CA ASN A 581 -29.98 21.69 4.04
C ASN A 581 -30.52 22.45 2.83
N VAL A 582 -29.63 23.25 2.27
CA VAL A 582 -29.77 23.86 0.95
C VAL A 582 -28.69 23.35 0.02
N ASP A 583 -29.02 23.08 -1.23
CA ASP A 583 -28.00 22.77 -2.24
C ASP A 583 -28.26 23.41 -3.60
N ILE A 584 -27.15 23.61 -4.31
CA ILE A 584 -27.14 23.88 -5.74
C ILE A 584 -26.34 22.76 -6.41
N GLN A 585 -27.00 21.93 -7.22
CA GLN A 585 -26.38 20.79 -7.89
C GLN A 585 -26.32 20.93 -9.40
N ARG A 586 -25.16 20.62 -9.98
CA ARG A 586 -24.90 20.57 -11.42
C ARG A 586 -25.16 19.17 -11.99
N TYR A 587 -25.90 19.10 -13.09
CA TYR A 587 -26.18 17.92 -13.89
C TYR A 587 -25.72 18.11 -15.33
N MET A 588 -25.34 17.01 -16.00
CA MET A 588 -24.97 17.00 -17.41
C MET A 588 -25.86 16.04 -18.18
N ALA A 589 -26.14 16.39 -19.44
CA ALA A 589 -26.84 15.52 -20.36
C ALA A 589 -26.05 14.22 -20.55
N PRO A 590 -26.60 13.05 -20.17
CA PRO A 590 -25.94 11.79 -20.47
C PRO A 590 -26.00 11.53 -21.99
N PRO A 591 -24.98 10.90 -22.57
CA PRO A 591 -25.06 10.34 -23.91
C PRO A 591 -26.26 9.39 -24.05
N PRO A 592 -26.89 9.33 -25.24
CA PRO A 592 -27.97 8.38 -25.49
C PRO A 592 -27.55 6.95 -25.10
N ASN A 593 -28.45 6.22 -24.45
CA ASN A 593 -28.26 4.82 -24.05
C ASN A 593 -27.13 4.54 -23.05
N LEU A 594 -26.50 5.56 -22.45
CA LEU A 594 -25.45 5.33 -21.45
C LEU A 594 -25.96 4.55 -20.23
N ASP A 595 -27.08 5.01 -19.69
CA ASP A 595 -27.72 4.44 -18.50
C ASP A 595 -29.19 4.91 -18.43
N LYS A 596 -30.10 3.99 -18.13
CA LYS A 596 -31.54 4.28 -18.11
C LYS A 596 -31.92 5.25 -17.00
N ASP A 597 -31.33 5.12 -15.82
CA ASP A 597 -31.64 5.97 -14.66
C ASP A 597 -31.07 7.38 -14.85
N MET A 598 -29.91 7.49 -15.48
CA MET A 598 -29.37 8.80 -15.88
C MET A 598 -30.24 9.46 -16.95
N SER A 599 -30.64 8.71 -17.97
CA SER A 599 -31.47 9.21 -19.07
C SER A 599 -32.86 9.66 -18.57
N SER A 600 -33.50 8.84 -17.74
CA SER A 600 -34.80 9.15 -17.13
C SER A 600 -34.73 10.42 -16.28
N ARG A 601 -33.72 10.53 -15.42
CA ARG A 601 -33.51 11.74 -14.59
C ARG A 601 -33.23 12.97 -15.44
N TRP A 602 -32.45 12.84 -16.50
CA TRP A 602 -32.20 13.95 -17.41
C TRP A 602 -33.49 14.42 -18.10
N GLN A 603 -34.35 13.49 -18.53
CA GLN A 603 -35.67 13.83 -19.07
C GLN A 603 -36.53 14.55 -18.02
N GLN A 604 -36.55 14.08 -16.77
CA GLN A 604 -37.26 14.76 -15.68
C GLN A 604 -36.75 16.19 -15.47
N LEU A 605 -35.43 16.42 -15.52
CA LEU A 605 -34.84 17.75 -15.41
C LEU A 605 -35.23 18.64 -16.60
N VAL A 606 -35.05 18.17 -17.84
CA VAL A 606 -35.39 18.94 -19.05
C VAL A 606 -36.88 19.30 -19.09
N GLN A 607 -37.74 18.36 -18.73
CA GLN A 607 -39.20 18.54 -18.74
C GLN A 607 -39.73 19.15 -17.44
N ARG A 608 -38.85 19.47 -16.47
CA ARG A 608 -39.21 20.00 -15.15
C ARG A 608 -40.32 19.18 -14.49
N GLN A 609 -40.18 17.86 -14.51
CA GLN A 609 -41.09 16.92 -13.87
C GLN A 609 -40.71 16.70 -12.41
N PHE A 610 -41.62 16.10 -11.65
CA PHE A 610 -41.34 15.65 -10.28
C PHE A 610 -40.07 14.76 -10.24
N PRO A 611 -39.14 14.99 -9.29
CA PRO A 611 -39.22 15.91 -8.16
C PRO A 611 -38.76 17.36 -8.43
N PHE A 612 -38.31 17.70 -9.64
CA PHE A 612 -37.68 19.00 -9.99
C PHE A 612 -38.67 20.08 -10.45
N ASN A 613 -39.94 19.94 -10.08
CA ASN A 613 -41.06 20.80 -10.50
C ASN A 613 -41.55 21.74 -9.40
N ALA A 614 -40.73 21.99 -8.37
CA ALA A 614 -41.07 22.79 -7.21
C ALA A 614 -42.28 22.27 -6.42
N VAL A 615 -42.47 20.94 -6.38
CA VAL A 615 -43.48 20.29 -5.54
C VAL A 615 -42.80 19.65 -4.33
N ALA A 616 -43.29 20.00 -3.14
CA ALA A 616 -42.80 19.49 -1.88
C ALA A 616 -43.16 18.01 -1.72
N ARG A 617 -42.23 17.24 -1.16
CA ARG A 617 -42.40 15.80 -0.91
C ARG A 617 -41.77 15.38 0.42
N PRO A 618 -42.42 14.51 1.19
CA PRO A 618 -41.78 13.87 2.34
C PRO A 618 -40.84 12.75 1.87
N GLU A 619 -39.60 12.75 2.33
CA GLU A 619 -38.62 11.70 2.04
C GLU A 619 -37.56 11.65 3.14
N ASN A 620 -37.29 10.48 3.72
CA ASN A 620 -36.26 10.26 4.76
C ASN A 620 -36.36 11.22 5.97
N GLY A 621 -37.57 11.50 6.46
CA GLY A 621 -37.77 12.40 7.61
C GLY A 621 -37.71 13.90 7.29
N LEU A 622 -37.44 14.26 6.04
CA LEU A 622 -37.44 15.63 5.53
C LEU A 622 -38.69 15.92 4.71
N MET A 623 -39.17 17.16 4.76
CA MET A 623 -39.92 17.77 3.67
C MET A 623 -38.93 18.41 2.71
N LYS A 624 -38.92 17.96 1.46
CA LYS A 624 -37.96 18.37 0.41
C LYS A 624 -38.65 19.07 -0.74
N ILE A 625 -38.00 20.05 -1.34
CA ILE A 625 -38.45 20.71 -2.57
C ILE A 625 -37.27 21.03 -3.48
N ASP A 626 -37.41 20.74 -4.77
CA ASP A 626 -36.37 20.94 -5.77
C ASP A 626 -36.95 21.64 -7.00
N ALA A 627 -36.18 22.51 -7.63
CA ALA A 627 -36.51 23.04 -8.94
C ALA A 627 -35.28 23.16 -9.83
N VAL A 628 -35.49 23.01 -11.14
CA VAL A 628 -34.48 23.36 -12.14
C VAL A 628 -34.30 24.88 -12.14
N ALA A 629 -33.10 25.32 -11.79
CA ALA A 629 -32.70 26.71 -11.69
C ALA A 629 -32.24 27.33 -13.02
N THR A 630 -31.76 26.52 -13.96
CA THR A 630 -31.43 27.00 -15.30
C THR A 630 -32.68 27.56 -15.98
N PRO A 631 -32.63 28.70 -16.69
CA PRO A 631 -33.77 29.20 -17.46
C PRO A 631 -34.32 28.16 -18.44
N ALA A 632 -35.60 28.25 -18.81
CA ALA A 632 -36.14 27.43 -19.89
C ALA A 632 -35.30 27.70 -21.16
N PRO A 633 -34.85 26.66 -21.88
CA PRO A 633 -34.09 26.87 -23.10
C PRO A 633 -34.88 27.76 -24.08
N GLY A 634 -34.19 28.65 -24.81
CA GLY A 634 -34.63 28.97 -26.17
C GLY A 634 -34.54 27.70 -27.04
N ASP A 635 -34.85 27.74 -28.33
CA ASP A 635 -35.04 26.58 -29.23
C ASP A 635 -33.95 25.46 -29.24
N GLY A 636 -32.86 25.56 -28.49
CA GLY A 636 -31.83 24.53 -28.29
C GLY A 636 -32.06 23.58 -27.10
N LYS A 637 -31.48 22.37 -27.17
CA LYS A 637 -31.47 21.39 -26.07
C LYS A 637 -30.32 21.72 -25.09
N PRO A 638 -30.57 21.84 -23.77
CA PRO A 638 -29.51 22.11 -22.80
C PRO A 638 -28.54 20.94 -22.71
N SER A 639 -27.26 21.20 -22.48
CA SER A 639 -26.22 20.19 -22.21
C SER A 639 -25.89 20.09 -20.71
N VAL A 640 -26.19 21.16 -19.95
CA VAL A 640 -25.98 21.28 -18.51
C VAL A 640 -27.23 21.89 -17.87
N LEU A 641 -27.61 21.37 -16.71
CA LEU A 641 -28.70 21.92 -15.90
C LEU A 641 -28.26 22.04 -14.44
N TYR A 642 -28.81 23.04 -13.77
CA TYR A 642 -28.64 23.23 -12.34
C TYR A 642 -29.97 23.07 -11.62
N THR A 643 -29.94 22.48 -10.44
CA THR A 643 -31.09 22.47 -9.52
C THR A 643 -30.78 23.31 -8.29
N ALA A 644 -31.84 23.85 -7.68
CA ALA A 644 -31.82 24.35 -6.32
C ALA A 644 -32.68 23.43 -5.44
N PHE A 645 -32.18 23.13 -4.25
CA PHE A 645 -32.82 22.26 -3.27
C PHE A 645 -33.00 22.99 -1.94
N TYR A 646 -34.14 22.75 -1.29
CA TYR A 646 -34.37 23.13 0.11
C TYR A 646 -35.03 21.97 0.86
N GLY A 647 -34.46 21.60 2.02
CA GLY A 647 -34.94 20.52 2.87
C GLY A 647 -35.06 20.97 4.32
N VAL A 648 -36.19 20.65 4.95
CA VAL A 648 -36.44 20.93 6.38
C VAL A 648 -37.01 19.69 7.08
N ALA A 649 -36.63 19.49 8.34
CA ALA A 649 -37.08 18.36 9.15
C ALA A 649 -38.61 18.35 9.34
N GLY A 650 -39.19 17.15 9.36
CA GLY A 650 -40.61 16.95 9.60
C GLY A 650 -41.50 17.35 8.42
N THR A 651 -42.70 17.86 8.72
CA THR A 651 -43.69 18.25 7.70
C THR A 651 -43.75 19.78 7.56
N SER A 652 -43.97 20.24 6.33
CA SER A 652 -44.12 21.66 5.99
C SER A 652 -45.11 21.80 4.84
N SER A 653 -45.78 22.95 4.74
CA SER A 653 -46.76 23.18 3.68
C SER A 653 -46.07 23.44 2.34
N GLN A 654 -46.73 23.06 1.23
CA GLN A 654 -46.28 23.37 -0.12
C GLN A 654 -45.95 24.86 -0.29
N ALA A 655 -46.79 25.75 0.24
CA ALA A 655 -46.60 27.19 0.15
C ALA A 655 -45.32 27.66 0.87
N ARG A 656 -45.05 27.15 2.08
CA ARG A 656 -43.83 27.48 2.84
C ARG A 656 -42.60 26.95 2.12
N MET A 657 -42.61 25.70 1.69
CA MET A 657 -41.50 25.08 0.96
C MET A 657 -41.18 25.85 -0.33
N LYS A 658 -42.21 26.20 -1.10
CA LYS A 658 -42.07 26.99 -2.32
C LYS A 658 -41.51 28.38 -2.06
N HIS A 659 -41.99 29.06 -1.02
CA HIS A 659 -41.45 30.37 -0.62
C HIS A 659 -39.95 30.31 -0.30
N GLN A 660 -39.51 29.28 0.44
CA GLN A 660 -38.11 29.09 0.79
C GLN A 660 -37.23 28.81 -0.43
N LEU A 661 -37.70 27.96 -1.34
CA LEU A 661 -37.01 27.70 -2.60
C LEU A 661 -36.89 28.97 -3.47
N ASP A 662 -37.95 29.79 -3.53
CA ASP A 662 -37.93 31.04 -4.29
C ASP A 662 -36.93 32.04 -3.73
N LEU A 663 -36.79 32.12 -2.40
CA LEU A 663 -35.78 32.95 -1.73
C LEU A 663 -34.36 32.48 -2.09
N LEU A 664 -34.10 31.18 -2.05
CA LEU A 664 -32.81 30.60 -2.46
C LEU A 664 -32.49 30.89 -3.94
N MET A 665 -33.49 30.79 -4.82
CA MET A 665 -33.33 31.01 -6.26
C MET A 665 -33.21 32.49 -6.64
N LYS A 666 -33.66 33.43 -5.79
CA LYS A 666 -33.70 34.87 -6.08
C LYS A 666 -32.36 35.44 -6.55
N ASN A 667 -31.27 35.02 -5.91
CA ASN A 667 -29.90 35.49 -6.21
C ASN A 667 -29.05 34.47 -6.96
N LEU A 668 -29.64 33.35 -7.40
CA LEU A 668 -28.95 32.32 -8.16
C LEU A 668 -28.73 32.78 -9.61
N ARG A 669 -27.48 32.68 -10.06
CA ARG A 669 -27.01 33.05 -11.39
C ARG A 669 -26.22 31.89 -11.97
N ILE A 670 -26.79 31.23 -12.98
CA ILE A 670 -26.08 30.24 -13.79
C ILE A 670 -25.30 30.99 -14.87
N LYS A 671 -23.97 30.83 -14.88
CA LYS A 671 -23.05 31.49 -15.81
C LYS A 671 -22.55 30.53 -16.90
N GLU A 672 -22.63 29.22 -16.63
CA GLU A 672 -22.36 28.18 -17.61
C GLU A 672 -23.48 28.13 -18.65
N ARG A 673 -23.11 28.03 -19.93
CA ARG A 673 -24.02 28.01 -21.08
C ARG A 673 -24.17 26.62 -21.65
#